data_AF-A0A352AYC4-F1
#
_entry.id   AF-A0A352AYC4-F1
#
_cell.length_a   1.000
_cell.length_b   1.000
_cell.length_c   1.000
_cell.angle_alpha   90.00
_cell.angle_beta   90.00
_cell.angle_gamma   90.00
#
_symmetry.space_group_name_H-M   'P 1'
#
loop_
_entity.id
_entity.type
_entity.pdbx_description
1 polymer ?
#
loop_
_entity_poly.entity_id
_entity_poly.type
_entity_poly.pdbx_seq_one_letter_code
_entity_poly.pdbx_strand_id
1 'polypeptide(L)'
;MPHVARIQEFFVEGKNQKKSHVLLHITEPTSAKEWKRGYFFAIAEIKDANIELIGHAQRLIDDIESCYYETEENTDGKGAFETTLEFINRRSNHLLHATEPFHCLVGVIQGTSLSLSYHGTPHAHVFFSQKDGIQDMNILGDVPDEDTQHLFSAVIEGTINPGDRMFFGTPHIINELPMDRIKDIVMSRPLDQAVSHMEQVLKDARQEESYGGLVCDVIEQQADMPTPPSNSAASLQHLIDKQRETTETLSPSLFGSREKTKAEPTRQQKRRNAIETNYRRRSGEEIIGGTLPQIILVSIGRALVATGLFLWKILKWIGVGISRTVIILFILITNKNNGRPHAIRSFKETWLNLKTNINRLSIVSKILFLAVIVLSITFAGSVVYLKIQEHYRQKEIAYEQHVQAIQDKKAAAEARKIYNDDTGAFNLLKEAESLVTTLPQENDEQIKTYEELKRVVDTALLDLRDITIVDAHMIVDLGTKAEGAQASRLTRINDTLVAFGPDDNRYYLVDKDTGSVEVQSHDSLMKLTSGNTPKENDMMVFLGDANQVYVYNPETKAISRTEISFPSESTRIAAPFIYNLRLYLVDKANNQIIRHSKTQTGYDKGTPWLTNNEGVDLSDAVSIAIDGDIFALKQSGAILKFSAGTPESFSISGLDPALENPTDLYTYTDIDSIYIVEPTNKRIVKLNKQGTFQAQYTNDAWVGPTGMVVDVAKKTVYVLDGNKVYSFQI
;
A
#
# COMPACT_ATOMS: atom_id res chain seq x y z
N MET A 1 -23.93 33.03 -15.18
CA MET A 1 -23.58 31.62 -15.46
C MET A 1 -22.89 31.09 -14.21
N PRO A 2 -22.93 29.79 -13.90
CA PRO A 2 -22.26 29.30 -12.70
C PRO A 2 -20.75 29.49 -12.87
N HIS A 3 -20.06 29.87 -11.79
CA HIS A 3 -18.60 29.94 -11.76
C HIS A 3 -18.09 28.66 -11.12
N VAL A 4 -17.01 28.09 -11.66
CA VAL A 4 -16.38 26.86 -11.14
C VAL A 4 -14.96 27.19 -10.69
N ALA A 5 -14.61 26.74 -9.48
CA ALA A 5 -13.26 26.88 -8.97
C ALA A 5 -12.37 25.78 -9.56
N ARG A 6 -11.17 26.14 -10.02
CA ARG A 6 -10.12 25.17 -10.34
C ARG A 6 -9.08 25.24 -9.25
N ILE A 7 -8.77 24.09 -8.68
CA ILE A 7 -7.85 23.95 -7.55
C ILE A 7 -6.75 22.99 -7.99
N GLN A 8 -5.50 23.35 -7.75
CA GLN A 8 -4.33 22.52 -8.03
C GLN A 8 -3.41 22.53 -6.82
N GLU A 9 -3.00 21.36 -6.36
CA GLU A 9 -2.10 21.19 -5.23
C GLU A 9 -0.72 20.69 -5.65
N PHE A 10 0.26 20.90 -4.77
CA PHE A 10 1.55 20.24 -4.85
C PHE A 10 2.05 19.91 -3.46
N PHE A 11 2.80 18.80 -3.39
CA PHE A 11 3.48 18.36 -2.19
C PHE A 11 4.91 17.95 -2.53
N VAL A 12 5.87 18.47 -1.77
CA VAL A 12 7.28 18.08 -1.86
C VAL A 12 7.73 17.59 -0.50
N GLU A 13 8.02 16.30 -0.44
CA GLU A 13 8.49 15.65 0.77
C GLU A 13 9.93 16.05 1.12
N GLY A 14 10.14 16.49 2.37
CA GLY A 14 11.46 16.82 2.90
C GLY A 14 12.29 15.57 3.22
N LYS A 15 13.62 15.73 3.31
CA LYS A 15 14.53 14.61 3.66
C LYS A 15 14.28 14.03 5.05
N ASN A 16 13.67 14.79 5.95
CA ASN A 16 13.40 14.37 7.32
C ASN A 16 11.92 14.59 7.67
N GLN A 17 11.13 13.54 7.45
CA GLN A 17 9.70 13.50 7.76
C GLN A 17 9.37 13.83 9.22
N LYS A 18 10.33 13.68 10.15
CA LYS A 18 10.12 14.03 11.56
C LYS A 18 10.24 15.53 11.81
N LYS A 19 10.95 16.27 10.97
CA LYS A 19 11.22 17.70 11.18
C LYS A 19 10.06 18.59 10.74
N SER A 20 9.42 18.24 9.62
CA SER A 20 8.22 18.91 9.13
C SER A 20 7.35 17.90 8.37
N HIS A 21 6.09 17.81 8.80
CA HIS A 21 5.06 17.00 8.16
C HIS A 21 3.94 17.90 7.66
N VAL A 22 3.55 17.74 6.40
CA VAL A 22 2.50 18.55 5.78
C VAL A 22 1.29 17.67 5.47
N LEU A 23 0.11 18.18 5.78
CA LEU A 23 -1.18 17.58 5.46
C LEU A 23 -1.89 18.50 4.47
N LEU A 24 -2.28 17.95 3.32
CA LEU A 24 -3.12 18.61 2.32
C LEU A 24 -4.42 17.83 2.19
N HIS A 25 -5.52 18.54 2.07
CA HIS A 25 -6.84 17.95 1.88
C HIS A 25 -7.67 18.83 0.97
N ILE A 26 -8.22 18.26 -0.10
CA ILE A 26 -9.19 18.92 -0.98
C ILE A 26 -10.40 18.00 -1.12
N THR A 27 -11.59 18.58 -0.98
CA THR A 27 -12.85 17.90 -1.29
C THR A 27 -13.51 18.58 -2.47
N GLU A 28 -13.56 17.87 -3.59
CA GLU A 28 -14.44 18.23 -4.69
C GLU A 28 -15.88 17.82 -4.37
N PRO A 29 -16.87 18.72 -4.56
CA PRO A 29 -18.26 18.41 -4.25
C PRO A 29 -18.81 17.35 -5.22
N THR A 30 -19.43 16.29 -4.68
CA THR A 30 -19.90 15.16 -5.49
C THR A 30 -21.41 15.06 -5.58
N SER A 31 -22.11 15.46 -4.51
CA SER A 31 -23.56 15.40 -4.44
C SER A 31 -24.19 16.75 -4.81
N ALA A 32 -25.43 16.76 -5.30
CA ALA A 32 -26.14 18.02 -5.54
C ALA A 32 -26.29 18.90 -4.27
N LYS A 33 -26.16 18.31 -3.08
CA LYS A 33 -26.11 19.02 -1.79
C LYS A 33 -24.72 19.62 -1.54
N GLU A 34 -23.65 18.87 -1.79
CA GLU A 34 -22.26 19.36 -1.71
C GLU A 34 -21.94 20.41 -2.78
N TRP A 35 -22.45 20.27 -4.01
CA TRP A 35 -22.29 21.27 -5.07
C TRP A 35 -22.86 22.63 -4.69
N LYS A 36 -23.91 22.64 -3.85
CA LYS A 36 -24.43 23.88 -3.26
C LYS A 36 -23.53 24.45 -2.18
N ARG A 37 -22.73 23.62 -1.50
CA ARG A 37 -21.77 24.02 -0.46
C ARG A 37 -20.45 24.50 -1.06
N GLY A 38 -20.01 23.92 -2.18
CA GLY A 38 -18.74 24.27 -2.83
C GLY A 38 -17.58 23.38 -2.41
N TYR A 39 -16.38 23.79 -2.77
CA TYR A 39 -15.13 23.06 -2.52
C TYR A 39 -14.65 23.34 -1.10
N PHE A 40 -14.21 22.30 -0.39
CA PHE A 40 -13.52 22.43 0.89
C PHE A 40 -12.03 22.13 0.70
N PHE A 41 -11.15 22.86 1.38
CA PHE A 41 -9.73 22.56 1.39
C PHE A 41 -9.08 22.86 2.74
N ALA A 42 -8.00 22.15 3.04
CA ALA A 42 -7.18 22.35 4.22
C ALA A 42 -5.70 22.14 3.91
N ILE A 43 -4.85 22.96 4.54
CA ILE A 43 -3.38 22.83 4.49
C ILE A 43 -2.88 22.95 5.92
N ALA A 44 -2.14 21.96 6.39
CA ALA A 44 -1.51 22.01 7.71
C ALA A 44 -0.03 21.62 7.65
N GLU A 45 0.78 22.26 8.48
CA GLU A 45 2.17 21.92 8.73
C GLU A 45 2.37 21.68 10.22
N ILE A 46 3.02 20.55 10.55
CA ILE A 46 3.39 20.17 11.90
C ILE A 46 4.92 20.09 11.95
N LYS A 47 5.54 20.92 12.79
CA LYS A 47 6.97 20.82 13.06
C LYS A 47 7.26 19.73 14.09
N ASP A 48 8.42 19.10 13.96
CA ASP A 48 8.91 18.08 14.90
C ASP A 48 7.85 16.99 15.17
N ALA A 49 7.17 16.59 14.10
CA ALA A 49 5.93 15.85 14.13
C ALA A 49 6.09 14.47 14.79
N ASN A 50 5.30 14.23 15.85
CA ASN A 50 5.10 12.89 16.38
C ASN A 50 3.87 12.23 15.71
N ILE A 51 3.86 10.90 15.67
CA ILE A 51 2.80 10.12 14.98
C ILE A 51 1.41 10.39 15.56
N GLU A 52 1.32 10.65 16.87
CA GLU A 52 0.05 10.92 17.56
C GLU A 52 -0.56 12.26 17.11
N LEU A 53 0.25 13.32 17.02
CA LEU A 53 -0.14 14.66 16.62
C LEU A 53 -0.55 14.72 15.15
N ILE A 54 0.17 13.99 14.27
CA ILE A 54 -0.24 13.80 12.87
C ILE A 54 -1.63 13.19 12.81
N GLY A 55 -1.87 12.11 13.55
CA GLY A 55 -3.18 11.46 13.59
C GLY A 55 -4.28 12.31 14.24
N HIS A 56 -3.95 13.25 15.14
CA HIS A 56 -4.91 14.22 15.66
C HIS A 56 -5.25 15.32 14.64
N ALA A 57 -4.26 15.82 13.91
CA ALA A 57 -4.45 16.83 12.88
C ALA A 57 -5.26 16.30 11.69
N GLN A 58 -5.00 15.08 11.23
CA GLN A 58 -5.80 14.42 10.18
C GLN A 58 -7.27 14.29 10.61
N ARG A 59 -7.52 13.73 11.80
CA ARG A 59 -8.89 13.61 12.34
C ARG A 59 -9.59 14.96 12.49
N LEU A 60 -8.86 16.01 12.87
CA LEU A 60 -9.40 17.36 12.94
C LEU A 60 -9.88 17.84 11.56
N ILE A 61 -9.07 17.67 10.51
CA ILE A 61 -9.43 18.08 9.15
C ILE A 61 -10.66 17.30 8.66
N ASP A 62 -10.68 15.98 8.85
CA ASP A 62 -11.80 15.12 8.47
C ASP A 62 -13.10 15.49 9.23
N ASP A 63 -12.97 15.85 10.51
CA ASP A 63 -14.09 16.31 11.33
C ASP A 63 -14.64 17.65 10.83
N ILE A 64 -13.77 18.60 10.45
CA ILE A 64 -14.18 19.89 9.88
C ILE A 64 -14.92 19.65 8.56
N GLU A 65 -14.35 18.84 7.68
CA GLU A 65 -14.95 18.50 6.38
C GLU A 65 -16.36 17.91 6.57
N SER A 66 -16.44 16.83 7.36
CA SER A 66 -17.70 16.10 7.58
C SER A 66 -18.76 17.01 8.20
N CYS A 67 -18.39 17.78 9.22
CA CYS A 67 -19.32 18.71 9.85
C CYS A 67 -19.79 19.81 8.88
N TYR A 68 -18.93 20.31 8.00
CA TYR A 68 -19.27 21.39 7.07
C TYR A 68 -20.37 20.95 6.08
N TYR A 69 -20.24 19.76 5.49
CA TYR A 69 -21.23 19.24 4.53
C TYR A 69 -22.51 18.73 5.21
N GLU A 70 -22.45 18.32 6.48
CA GLU A 70 -23.60 17.86 7.25
C GLU A 70 -24.42 19.00 7.90
N THR A 71 -23.77 20.09 8.33
CA THR A 71 -24.42 21.20 9.03
C THR A 71 -25.52 21.80 8.16
N GLU A 72 -26.75 21.88 8.68
CA GLU A 72 -27.85 22.59 8.02
C GLU A 72 -27.69 24.11 8.19
N GLU A 73 -28.16 24.91 7.24
CA GLU A 73 -28.14 26.37 7.40
C GLU A 73 -29.06 26.76 8.57
N ASN A 74 -28.47 27.24 9.65
CA ASN A 74 -29.22 27.73 10.79
C ASN A 74 -29.89 29.07 10.43
N THR A 75 -31.12 29.26 10.90
CA THR A 75 -31.90 30.49 10.76
C THR A 75 -31.34 31.70 11.54
N ASP A 76 -30.22 31.52 12.26
CA ASP A 76 -29.61 32.53 13.13
C ASP A 76 -28.58 33.43 12.42
N GLY A 77 -28.45 33.31 11.09
CA GLY A 77 -27.60 34.19 10.26
C GLY A 77 -26.10 33.85 10.28
N LYS A 78 -25.68 32.82 11.02
CA LYS A 78 -24.32 32.27 10.97
C LYS A 78 -24.16 31.31 9.78
N GLY A 79 -23.06 31.44 9.05
CA GLY A 79 -22.72 30.52 7.96
C GLY A 79 -22.47 29.10 8.45
N ALA A 80 -22.63 28.12 7.56
CA ALA A 80 -22.34 26.71 7.88
C ALA A 80 -20.87 26.52 8.29
N PHE A 81 -19.94 27.21 7.60
CA PHE A 81 -18.51 27.19 7.89
C PHE A 81 -18.19 27.72 9.29
N GLU A 82 -18.74 28.87 9.68
CA GLU A 82 -18.55 29.43 11.03
C GLU A 82 -19.11 28.49 12.11
N THR A 83 -20.29 27.92 11.88
CA THR A 83 -20.93 26.98 12.81
C THR A 83 -20.08 25.73 13.02
N THR A 84 -19.48 25.21 11.94
CA THR A 84 -18.56 24.08 11.99
C THR A 84 -17.31 24.42 12.81
N LEU A 85 -16.66 25.55 12.55
CA LEU A 85 -15.46 25.95 13.29
C LEU A 85 -15.73 26.18 14.79
N GLU A 86 -16.90 26.74 15.14
CA GLU A 86 -17.31 26.89 16.54
C GLU A 86 -17.48 25.53 17.24
N PHE A 87 -18.06 24.55 16.55
CA PHE A 87 -18.18 23.18 17.07
C PHE A 87 -16.80 22.52 17.26
N ILE A 88 -15.90 22.72 16.30
CA ILE A 88 -14.55 22.14 16.31
C ILE A 88 -13.70 22.75 17.42
N ASN A 89 -13.73 24.07 17.60
CA ASN A 89 -13.03 24.76 18.69
C ASN A 89 -13.46 24.26 20.08
N ARG A 90 -14.72 23.85 20.27
CA ARG A 90 -15.19 23.27 21.55
C ARG A 90 -14.64 21.85 21.81
N ARG A 91 -14.16 21.16 20.78
CA ARG A 91 -13.72 19.75 20.82
C ARG A 91 -12.19 19.60 20.69
N SER A 92 -11.50 20.61 20.19
CA SER A 92 -10.07 20.58 19.84
C SER A 92 -9.09 21.03 20.94
N ASN A 93 -9.53 21.13 22.21
CA ASN A 93 -8.70 21.57 23.36
C ASN A 93 -7.37 20.82 23.56
N HIS A 94 -7.20 19.63 22.96
CA HIS A 94 -5.97 18.84 23.06
C HIS A 94 -4.86 19.30 22.09
N LEU A 95 -5.22 19.98 20.98
CA LEU A 95 -4.25 20.51 20.01
C LEU A 95 -3.70 21.89 20.41
N LEU A 96 -4.47 22.66 21.17
CA LEU A 96 -4.09 24.00 21.67
C LEU A 96 -2.99 23.99 22.74
N HIS A 97 -2.70 22.82 23.33
CA HIS A 97 -1.68 22.64 24.37
C HIS A 97 -0.51 21.76 23.92
N ALA A 98 -0.42 21.44 22.64
CA ALA A 98 0.74 20.74 22.10
C ALA A 98 1.98 21.63 22.25
N THR A 99 3.11 21.04 22.66
CA THR A 99 4.40 21.74 22.74
C THR A 99 4.97 22.10 21.37
N GLU A 100 4.48 21.44 20.32
CA GLU A 100 5.02 21.53 18.97
C GLU A 100 4.27 22.57 18.10
N PRO A 101 4.96 23.34 17.24
CA PRO A 101 4.33 24.31 16.35
C PRO A 101 3.39 23.64 15.33
N PHE A 102 2.11 23.99 15.40
CA PHE A 102 1.07 23.59 14.46
C PHE A 102 0.60 24.80 13.66
N HIS A 103 0.59 24.68 12.34
CA HIS A 103 0.07 25.70 11.43
C HIS A 103 -1.01 25.07 10.57
N CYS A 104 -2.18 25.69 10.45
CA CYS A 104 -3.30 25.12 9.72
C CYS A 104 -4.12 26.22 9.06
N LEU A 105 -4.51 26.04 7.81
CA LEU A 105 -5.43 26.88 7.08
C LEU A 105 -6.54 26.00 6.54
N VAL A 106 -7.78 26.41 6.74
CA VAL A 106 -8.98 25.74 6.22
C VAL A 106 -9.82 26.75 5.45
N GLY A 107 -10.42 26.30 4.35
CA GLY A 107 -11.14 27.19 3.46
C GLY A 107 -12.25 26.51 2.69
N VAL A 108 -13.23 27.32 2.27
CA VAL A 108 -14.33 26.90 1.40
C VAL A 108 -14.51 27.87 0.25
N ILE A 109 -14.69 27.33 -0.96
CA ILE A 109 -14.95 28.11 -2.19
C ILE A 109 -16.31 27.75 -2.74
N GLN A 110 -17.24 28.70 -2.72
CA GLN A 110 -18.61 28.54 -3.22
C GLN A 110 -18.89 29.56 -4.33
N GLY A 111 -18.80 29.12 -5.58
CA GLY A 111 -18.92 30.00 -6.74
C GLY A 111 -17.78 31.02 -6.74
N THR A 112 -18.08 32.29 -6.48
CA THR A 112 -17.10 33.37 -6.32
C THR A 112 -16.83 33.73 -4.86
N SER A 113 -17.50 33.10 -3.89
CA SER A 113 -17.31 33.37 -2.47
C SER A 113 -16.20 32.51 -1.90
N LEU A 114 -15.34 33.10 -1.08
CA LEU A 114 -14.27 32.45 -0.33
C LEU A 114 -14.48 32.71 1.16
N SER A 115 -14.45 31.66 1.98
CA SER A 115 -14.35 31.79 3.44
C SER A 115 -13.14 31.01 3.93
N LEU A 116 -12.29 31.63 4.74
CA LEU A 116 -11.06 31.05 5.29
C LEU A 116 -11.02 31.16 6.81
N SER A 117 -10.34 30.23 7.45
CA SER A 117 -9.88 30.37 8.82
C SER A 117 -8.53 29.71 8.99
N TYR A 118 -7.73 30.15 9.96
CA TYR A 118 -6.37 29.65 10.12
C TYR A 118 -5.91 29.66 11.57
N HIS A 119 -4.85 28.90 11.82
CA HIS A 119 -4.09 28.81 13.05
C HIS A 119 -2.60 28.89 12.72
N GLY A 120 -1.82 29.62 13.51
CA GLY A 120 -0.40 29.82 13.26
C GLY A 120 -0.13 30.76 12.09
N THR A 121 0.90 30.47 11.28
CA THR A 121 1.42 31.38 10.24
C THR A 121 1.45 30.77 8.83
N PRO A 122 0.35 30.18 8.32
CA PRO A 122 0.27 29.78 6.92
C PRO A 122 0.29 31.01 6.00
N HIS A 123 0.61 30.80 4.72
CA HIS A 123 0.55 31.85 3.70
C HIS A 123 -0.76 31.78 2.94
N ALA A 124 -1.42 32.92 2.72
CA ALA A 124 -2.60 33.02 1.86
C ALA A 124 -2.56 34.35 1.10
N HIS A 125 -2.41 34.29 -0.22
CA HIS A 125 -2.20 35.46 -1.09
C HIS A 125 -3.17 35.45 -2.27
N VAL A 126 -3.61 36.64 -2.68
CA VAL A 126 -4.31 36.87 -3.95
C VAL A 126 -3.43 37.66 -4.90
N PHE A 127 -3.28 37.16 -6.11
CA PHE A 127 -2.62 37.80 -7.23
C PHE A 127 -3.65 38.23 -8.27
N PHE A 128 -3.65 39.50 -8.62
CA PHE A 128 -4.59 40.06 -9.60
C PHE A 128 -3.92 41.13 -10.47
N SER A 129 -4.46 41.31 -11.68
CA SER A 129 -3.91 42.29 -12.63
C SER A 129 -4.60 43.64 -12.49
N GLN A 130 -3.83 44.71 -12.29
CA GLN A 130 -4.30 46.09 -12.32
C GLN A 130 -3.60 46.85 -13.46
N LYS A 131 -4.08 48.07 -13.79
CA LYS A 131 -3.53 48.88 -14.91
C LYS A 131 -2.01 49.12 -14.82
N ASP A 132 -1.44 49.06 -13.61
CA ASP A 132 -0.02 49.34 -13.33
C ASP A 132 0.82 48.07 -13.05
N GLY A 133 0.28 46.87 -13.31
CA GLY A 133 1.00 45.59 -13.14
C GLY A 133 0.24 44.56 -12.30
N ILE A 134 0.92 43.46 -11.98
CA ILE A 134 0.40 42.39 -11.12
C ILE A 134 0.56 42.83 -9.65
N GLN A 135 -0.55 42.83 -8.92
CA GLN A 135 -0.58 43.14 -7.48
C GLN A 135 -0.62 41.84 -6.66
N ASP A 136 -0.10 41.93 -5.44
CA ASP A 136 -0.10 40.87 -4.42
C ASP A 136 -0.74 41.41 -3.15
N MET A 137 -1.70 40.67 -2.60
CA MET A 137 -2.36 41.00 -1.34
C MET A 137 -2.38 39.77 -0.43
N ASN A 138 -1.77 39.89 0.75
CA ASN A 138 -1.90 38.90 1.82
C ASN A 138 -3.32 38.94 2.41
N ILE A 139 -4.02 37.81 2.37
CA ILE A 139 -5.41 37.67 2.82
C ILE A 139 -5.51 37.68 4.35
N LEU A 140 -4.50 37.15 5.05
CA LEU A 140 -4.54 36.96 6.51
C LEU A 140 -4.20 38.25 7.28
N GLY A 141 -3.68 39.27 6.59
CA GLY A 141 -3.26 40.55 7.20
C GLY A 141 -2.03 40.42 8.11
N ASP A 142 -1.67 41.53 8.77
CA ASP A 142 -0.67 41.52 9.85
C ASP A 142 -1.33 41.02 11.14
N VAL A 143 -0.80 39.91 11.66
CA VAL A 143 -1.29 39.09 12.78
C VAL A 143 -2.02 39.87 13.90
N PRO A 144 -3.33 39.67 14.12
CA PRO A 144 -3.97 40.00 15.38
C PRO A 144 -3.60 38.97 16.45
N ASP A 145 -3.32 39.46 17.66
CA ASP A 145 -2.88 38.75 18.88
C ASP A 145 -3.41 37.31 19.05
N GLU A 146 -2.51 36.43 19.51
CA GLU A 146 -2.73 35.03 19.87
C GLU A 146 -3.91 34.85 20.84
N ASP A 147 -5.12 34.61 20.31
CA ASP A 147 -6.17 33.95 21.08
C ASP A 147 -5.78 32.48 21.26
N THR A 148 -5.01 32.19 22.31
CA THR A 148 -4.54 30.84 22.63
C THR A 148 -5.67 29.91 23.09
N GLN A 149 -6.92 30.38 23.18
CA GLN A 149 -8.06 29.58 23.66
C GLN A 149 -8.82 28.89 22.52
N HIS A 150 -8.63 29.31 21.27
CA HIS A 150 -9.35 28.79 20.12
C HIS A 150 -8.39 28.49 18.97
N LEU A 151 -8.64 27.39 18.26
CA LEU A 151 -7.80 26.98 17.14
C LEU A 151 -8.04 27.90 15.94
N PHE A 152 -9.32 28.21 15.70
CA PHE A 152 -9.78 29.09 14.62
C PHE A 152 -10.49 30.31 15.23
N SER A 153 -9.78 31.42 15.36
CA SER A 153 -10.26 32.61 16.09
C SER A 153 -11.13 33.54 15.24
N ALA A 154 -10.94 33.54 13.92
CA ALA A 154 -11.67 34.39 12.99
C ALA A 154 -11.99 33.67 11.68
N VAL A 155 -13.07 34.11 11.02
CA VAL A 155 -13.42 33.72 9.65
C VAL A 155 -13.21 34.93 8.75
N ILE A 156 -12.40 34.78 7.72
CA ILE A 156 -12.16 35.78 6.68
C ILE A 156 -13.04 35.44 5.49
N GLU A 157 -13.92 36.34 5.09
CA GLU A 157 -14.81 36.16 3.94
C GLU A 157 -14.49 37.18 2.84
N GLY A 158 -14.49 36.73 1.59
CA GLY A 158 -14.18 37.56 0.43
C GLY A 158 -14.80 37.02 -0.85
N THR A 159 -14.73 37.82 -1.92
CA THR A 159 -15.19 37.43 -3.25
C THR A 159 -14.02 37.42 -4.23
N ILE A 160 -13.90 36.35 -5.01
CA ILE A 160 -12.87 36.13 -6.03
C ILE A 160 -13.42 36.57 -7.37
N ASN A 161 -12.71 37.43 -8.11
CA ASN A 161 -13.12 37.78 -9.46
C ASN A 161 -12.52 36.80 -10.48
N PRO A 162 -13.21 36.54 -11.60
CA PRO A 162 -12.64 35.76 -12.69
C PRO A 162 -11.32 36.37 -13.19
N GLY A 163 -10.26 35.57 -13.18
CA GLY A 163 -8.90 35.98 -13.55
C GLY A 163 -7.97 36.30 -12.37
N ASP A 164 -8.51 36.42 -11.15
CA ASP A 164 -7.70 36.45 -9.94
C ASP A 164 -7.16 35.03 -9.66
N ARG A 165 -5.91 34.94 -9.17
CA ARG A 165 -5.30 33.67 -8.75
C ARG A 165 -4.93 33.75 -7.29
N MET A 166 -5.17 32.67 -6.56
CA MET A 166 -4.87 32.61 -5.14
C MET A 166 -3.86 31.53 -4.86
N PHE A 167 -3.02 31.77 -3.86
CA PHE A 167 -2.02 30.84 -3.38
C PHE A 167 -2.17 30.64 -1.88
N PHE A 168 -2.24 29.38 -1.47
CA PHE A 168 -2.21 28.97 -0.06
C PHE A 168 -1.00 28.05 0.13
N GLY A 169 -0.21 28.26 1.18
CA GLY A 169 1.03 27.51 1.35
C GLY A 169 1.48 27.36 2.79
N THR A 170 2.29 26.33 3.03
CA THR A 170 2.92 26.11 4.34
C THR A 170 3.96 27.20 4.65
N PRO A 171 4.15 27.57 5.93
CA PRO A 171 5.02 28.69 6.32
C PRO A 171 6.43 28.68 5.70
N HIS A 172 7.06 27.52 5.54
CA HIS A 172 8.47 27.41 5.11
C HIS A 172 8.68 27.53 3.60
N ILE A 173 7.60 27.54 2.80
CA ILE A 173 7.74 27.56 1.35
C ILE A 173 8.46 28.80 0.83
N ILE A 174 8.27 29.94 1.50
CA ILE A 174 8.87 31.22 1.11
C ILE A 174 10.39 31.27 1.31
N ASN A 175 10.96 30.33 2.09
CA ASN A 175 12.40 30.23 2.30
C ASN A 175 13.10 29.75 1.02
N GLU A 176 12.43 28.87 0.25
CA GLU A 176 12.97 28.30 -0.99
C GLU A 176 12.40 29.00 -2.23
N LEU A 177 11.14 29.42 -2.16
CA LEU A 177 10.44 30.06 -3.25
C LEU A 177 9.81 31.38 -2.75
N PRO A 178 10.54 32.51 -2.84
CA PRO A 178 10.04 33.80 -2.36
C PRO A 178 8.71 34.20 -3.01
N MET A 179 7.87 34.93 -2.27
CA MET A 179 6.50 35.26 -2.70
C MET A 179 6.43 35.97 -4.06
N ASP A 180 7.37 36.86 -4.37
CA ASP A 180 7.44 37.52 -5.68
C ASP A 180 7.63 36.51 -6.83
N ARG A 181 8.40 35.45 -6.60
CA ARG A 181 8.62 34.39 -7.59
C ARG A 181 7.40 33.49 -7.71
N ILE A 182 6.70 33.21 -6.61
CA ILE A 182 5.41 32.51 -6.63
C ILE A 182 4.41 33.29 -7.48
N LYS A 183 4.25 34.59 -7.21
CA LYS A 183 3.41 35.51 -7.98
C LYS A 183 3.72 35.47 -9.47
N ASP A 184 5.00 35.58 -9.84
CA ASP A 184 5.42 35.54 -11.24
C ASP A 184 5.10 34.19 -11.90
N ILE A 185 5.38 33.07 -11.21
CA ILE A 185 5.11 31.72 -11.75
C ILE A 185 3.61 31.50 -11.94
N VAL A 186 2.82 31.82 -10.90
CA VAL A 186 1.38 31.64 -10.88
C VAL A 186 0.71 32.53 -11.93
N MET A 187 1.18 33.77 -12.16
CA MET A 187 0.51 34.66 -13.10
C MET A 187 0.97 34.51 -14.57
N SER A 188 2.15 33.95 -14.82
CA SER A 188 2.72 33.84 -16.18
C SER A 188 2.39 32.54 -16.92
N ARG A 189 1.80 31.54 -16.26
CA ARG A 189 1.59 30.19 -16.81
C ARG A 189 0.15 29.70 -16.59
N PRO A 190 -0.32 28.71 -17.35
CA PRO A 190 -1.48 27.89 -16.97
C PRO A 190 -1.34 27.32 -15.55
N LEU A 191 -2.46 27.09 -14.85
CA LEU A 191 -2.49 26.73 -13.41
C LEU A 191 -1.72 25.42 -13.13
N ASP A 192 -1.94 24.41 -13.96
CA ASP A 192 -1.26 23.11 -13.97
C ASP A 192 0.25 23.28 -14.16
N GLN A 193 0.67 24.04 -15.16
CA GLN A 193 2.09 24.27 -15.45
C GLN A 193 2.79 25.11 -14.38
N ALA A 194 2.09 26.06 -13.78
CA ALA A 194 2.60 26.86 -12.67
C ALA A 194 2.90 25.96 -11.47
N VAL A 195 1.94 25.11 -11.10
CA VAL A 195 2.07 24.18 -9.97
C VAL A 195 3.19 23.16 -10.21
N SER A 196 3.24 22.49 -11.36
CA SER A 196 4.32 21.55 -11.68
C SER A 196 5.70 22.23 -11.68
N HIS A 197 5.79 23.50 -12.10
CA HIS A 197 7.04 24.24 -12.06
C HIS A 197 7.46 24.58 -10.63
N MET A 198 6.52 25.00 -9.76
CA MET A 198 6.80 25.25 -8.34
C MET A 198 7.26 23.96 -7.65
N GLU A 199 6.57 22.86 -7.89
CA GLU A 199 6.92 21.55 -7.34
C GLU A 199 8.32 21.12 -7.77
N GLN A 200 8.69 21.30 -9.05
CA GLN A 200 10.02 20.98 -9.54
C GLN A 200 11.11 21.84 -8.88
N VAL A 201 10.89 23.15 -8.75
CA VAL A 201 11.85 24.06 -8.10
C VAL A 201 12.07 23.69 -6.63
N LEU A 202 11.00 23.32 -5.92
CA LEU A 202 11.07 22.87 -4.53
C LEU A 202 11.73 21.49 -4.40
N LYS A 203 11.48 20.56 -5.34
CA LYS A 203 12.15 19.24 -5.41
C LYS A 203 13.65 19.39 -5.64
N ASP A 204 14.07 20.34 -6.48
CA ASP A 204 15.48 20.57 -6.80
C ASP A 204 16.23 21.25 -5.64
N ALA A 205 15.54 22.06 -4.82
CA ALA A 205 16.13 22.67 -3.62
C ALA A 205 16.44 21.64 -2.51
N ARG A 206 15.66 20.56 -2.42
CA ARG A 206 15.89 19.32 -1.64
C ARG A 206 16.49 19.52 -0.23
N GLN A 207 15.72 20.17 0.65
CA GLN A 207 16.05 20.41 2.06
C GLN A 207 15.43 19.38 3.03
N GLU A 208 15.63 19.61 4.34
CA GLU A 208 15.14 18.77 5.44
C GLU A 208 13.61 18.89 5.67
N GLU A 209 12.97 19.98 5.24
CA GLU A 209 11.57 20.31 5.53
C GLU A 209 10.65 19.93 4.36
N SER A 210 9.38 19.63 4.66
CA SER A 210 8.35 19.32 3.67
C SER A 210 7.58 20.58 3.28
N TYR A 211 7.19 20.68 2.01
CA TYR A 211 6.47 21.84 1.48
C TYR A 211 5.14 21.39 0.90
N GLY A 212 4.07 22.15 1.17
CA GLY A 212 2.80 21.95 0.50
C GLY A 212 2.15 23.28 0.17
N GLY A 213 1.36 23.27 -0.89
CA GLY A 213 0.60 24.43 -1.28
C GLY A 213 -0.48 24.11 -2.29
N LEU A 214 -1.36 25.09 -2.46
CA LEU A 214 -2.51 25.05 -3.32
C LEU A 214 -2.58 26.36 -4.10
N VAL A 215 -2.86 26.26 -5.40
CA VAL A 215 -3.15 27.40 -6.26
C VAL A 215 -4.55 27.22 -6.84
N CYS A 216 -5.37 28.27 -6.78
CA CYS A 216 -6.71 28.20 -7.37
C CYS A 216 -7.13 29.47 -8.11
N ASP A 217 -8.05 29.31 -9.04
CA ASP A 217 -8.76 30.38 -9.73
C ASP A 217 -10.24 30.05 -9.92
N VAL A 218 -11.02 31.05 -10.31
CA VAL A 218 -12.46 30.90 -10.60
C VAL A 218 -12.70 31.26 -12.05
N ILE A 219 -13.32 30.33 -12.80
CA ILE A 219 -13.65 30.51 -14.22
C ILE A 219 -15.16 30.46 -14.46
N GLU A 220 -15.60 31.14 -15.52
CA GLU A 220 -16.99 31.04 -15.99
C GLU A 220 -17.25 29.68 -16.65
N GLN A 221 -18.32 28.99 -16.24
CA GLN A 221 -18.66 27.67 -16.79
C GLN A 221 -19.18 27.81 -18.24
N GLN A 222 -18.38 27.35 -19.21
CA GLN A 222 -18.82 27.15 -20.60
C GLN A 222 -19.68 25.88 -20.75
N ALA A 223 -20.56 25.86 -21.75
CA ALA A 223 -21.61 24.86 -21.95
C ALA A 223 -21.15 23.39 -22.14
N ASP A 224 -19.84 23.14 -22.28
CA ASP A 224 -19.23 21.81 -22.52
C ASP A 224 -18.44 21.24 -21.31
N MET A 225 -18.50 21.87 -20.13
CA MET A 225 -17.93 21.34 -18.88
C MET A 225 -19.01 20.69 -18.00
N PRO A 226 -18.68 19.62 -17.25
CA PRO A 226 -19.66 18.69 -16.68
C PRO A 226 -20.73 19.40 -15.83
N THR A 227 -21.99 19.15 -16.17
CA THR A 227 -23.15 19.58 -15.38
C THR A 227 -23.26 18.77 -14.08
N PRO A 228 -23.83 19.35 -13.00
CA PRO A 228 -23.95 18.66 -11.71
C PRO A 228 -24.63 17.30 -11.89
N PRO A 229 -24.13 16.25 -11.22
CA PRO A 229 -24.61 14.89 -11.43
C PRO A 229 -26.10 14.80 -11.08
N SER A 230 -26.90 14.46 -12.09
CA SER A 230 -28.26 14.02 -11.89
C SER A 230 -28.24 12.66 -11.20
N ASN A 231 -28.53 12.68 -9.91
CA ASN A 231 -28.91 11.57 -9.04
C ASN A 231 -28.03 10.31 -9.02
N SER A 232 -27.41 10.12 -7.83
CA SER A 232 -27.24 8.86 -7.10
C SER A 232 -26.27 7.76 -7.59
N ALA A 233 -25.57 7.92 -8.72
CA ALA A 233 -24.53 6.97 -9.13
C ALA A 233 -23.09 7.47 -8.90
N ALA A 234 -22.85 8.78 -9.04
CA ALA A 234 -21.49 9.36 -8.98
C ALA A 234 -20.91 9.47 -7.55
N SER A 235 -21.75 9.57 -6.52
CA SER A 235 -21.29 9.69 -5.12
C SER A 235 -20.67 8.40 -4.56
N LEU A 236 -20.91 7.24 -5.19
CA LEU A 236 -20.27 5.97 -4.81
C LEU A 236 -18.86 5.84 -5.40
N GLN A 237 -18.68 6.25 -6.65
CA GLN A 237 -17.38 6.18 -7.32
C GLN A 237 -16.36 7.14 -6.67
N HIS A 238 -16.81 8.34 -6.30
CA HIS A 238 -15.94 9.34 -5.67
C HIS A 238 -15.65 9.04 -4.18
N LEU A 239 -16.48 8.26 -3.49
CA LEU A 239 -16.14 7.74 -2.14
C LEU A 239 -15.00 6.70 -2.20
N ILE A 240 -14.87 6.01 -3.34
CA ILE A 240 -13.90 4.94 -3.55
C ILE A 240 -12.56 5.51 -4.00
N ASP A 241 -12.59 6.58 -4.79
CA ASP A 241 -11.40 7.35 -5.16
C ASP A 241 -10.83 8.08 -3.92
N LYS A 242 -11.67 8.65 -3.05
CA LYS A 242 -11.23 9.28 -1.79
C LYS A 242 -10.71 8.27 -0.74
N GLN A 243 -11.22 7.03 -0.75
CA GLN A 243 -10.65 5.94 0.05
C GLN A 243 -9.27 5.50 -0.46
N ARG A 244 -9.00 5.56 -1.77
CA ARG A 244 -7.68 5.20 -2.31
C ARG A 244 -6.59 6.18 -1.89
N GLU A 245 -6.85 7.48 -1.93
CA GLU A 245 -5.88 8.52 -1.52
C GLU A 245 -5.61 8.50 -0.01
N THR A 246 -6.61 8.21 0.82
CA THR A 246 -6.42 8.08 2.28
C THR A 246 -5.76 6.76 2.71
N THR A 247 -5.78 5.72 1.86
CA THR A 247 -5.14 4.43 2.16
C THR A 247 -3.64 4.44 1.84
N GLU A 248 -3.18 5.25 0.88
CA GLU A 248 -1.73 5.39 0.60
C GLU A 248 -0.99 6.17 1.69
N THR A 249 -1.69 7.07 2.42
CA THR A 249 -1.09 7.89 3.48
C THR A 249 -1.07 7.21 4.86
N LEU A 250 -1.80 6.09 5.01
CA LEU A 250 -1.98 5.41 6.30
C LEU A 250 -1.65 3.92 6.18
N SER A 251 -0.36 3.61 5.98
CA SER A 251 0.15 2.33 6.46
C SER A 251 1.48 2.52 7.17
N PRO A 252 1.51 2.10 8.44
CA PRO A 252 2.46 1.06 8.75
C PRO A 252 1.70 -0.23 9.03
N SER A 253 2.15 -1.28 8.35
CA SER A 253 1.95 -2.66 8.78
C SER A 253 2.34 -2.80 10.24
N LEU A 254 1.61 -3.60 11.02
CA LEU A 254 2.19 -4.65 11.88
C LEU A 254 1.07 -5.43 12.58
N PHE A 255 0.97 -6.71 12.22
CA PHE A 255 0.29 -7.72 13.01
C PHE A 255 1.06 -7.97 14.31
N GLY A 256 0.35 -8.03 15.44
CA GLY A 256 0.90 -8.44 16.74
C GLY A 256 -0.20 -9.05 17.60
N SER A 257 -0.05 -10.33 17.92
CA SER A 257 -1.02 -11.20 18.58
C SER A 257 -1.35 -10.84 20.04
N ARG A 258 -2.49 -11.39 20.46
CA ARG A 258 -2.81 -12.00 21.76
C ARG A 258 -3.52 -11.18 22.85
N GLU A 259 -4.65 -11.79 23.22
CA GLU A 259 -5.13 -12.09 24.57
C GLU A 259 -6.22 -11.24 25.23
N LYS A 260 -7.23 -11.99 25.68
CA LYS A 260 -8.44 -11.62 26.38
C LYS A 260 -8.10 -11.05 27.75
N THR A 261 -8.82 -10.02 28.20
CA THR A 261 -9.50 -10.08 29.52
C THR A 261 -10.61 -9.06 29.67
N LYS A 262 -11.71 -9.52 30.28
CA LYS A 262 -12.87 -8.76 30.76
C LYS A 262 -12.47 -7.81 31.90
N ALA A 263 -13.12 -6.64 31.96
CA ALA A 263 -13.46 -5.99 33.22
C ALA A 263 -14.79 -5.22 33.12
N GLU A 264 -15.65 -5.42 34.12
CA GLU A 264 -16.96 -4.80 34.32
C GLU A 264 -16.88 -3.31 34.69
N PRO A 265 -17.99 -2.55 34.54
CA PRO A 265 -18.03 -1.13 34.81
C PRO A 265 -18.24 -0.85 36.30
N THR A 266 -17.39 -0.02 36.89
CA THR A 266 -17.62 0.52 38.24
C THR A 266 -18.35 1.85 38.16
N ARG A 267 -19.47 1.88 38.88
CA ARG A 267 -20.40 2.99 39.06
C ARG A 267 -19.89 3.88 40.20
N GLN A 268 -19.75 5.19 39.99
CA GLN A 268 -19.77 6.17 41.09
C GLN A 268 -20.64 7.38 40.76
N GLN A 269 -21.14 7.98 41.82
CA GLN A 269 -22.39 8.71 41.93
C GLN A 269 -22.12 10.06 42.63
N LYS A 270 -22.91 11.10 42.29
CA LYS A 270 -23.16 12.38 43.03
C LYS A 270 -22.03 13.44 42.96
N ARG A 271 -22.29 14.76 42.94
CA ARG A 271 -23.51 15.60 43.13
C ARG A 271 -23.21 17.06 42.71
N ARG A 272 -24.24 17.72 42.12
CA ARG A 272 -24.77 19.10 42.31
C ARG A 272 -23.84 20.30 42.62
N ASN A 273 -24.04 21.40 41.88
CA ASN A 273 -24.74 22.62 42.35
C ASN A 273 -24.95 23.66 41.23
N ALA A 274 -26.14 24.29 41.18
CA ALA A 274 -26.34 25.73 40.95
C ALA A 274 -27.82 26.09 41.20
N ILE A 275 -28.01 27.26 41.83
CA ILE A 275 -29.21 27.76 42.49
C ILE A 275 -29.89 28.83 41.61
N GLU A 276 -31.22 28.74 41.59
CA GLU A 276 -32.33 29.72 41.44
C GLU A 276 -32.12 31.15 40.89
N THR A 277 -33.12 31.65 40.15
CA THR A 277 -34.01 32.73 40.65
C THR A 277 -35.36 32.79 39.89
N ASN A 278 -36.39 33.22 40.63
CA ASN A 278 -37.81 33.27 40.28
C ASN A 278 -38.21 34.48 39.40
N TYR A 279 -39.29 34.35 38.61
CA TYR A 279 -40.32 35.39 38.58
C TYR A 279 -41.73 34.89 38.24
N ARG A 280 -42.71 35.47 38.95
CA ARG A 280 -44.12 35.09 39.07
C ARG A 280 -44.97 35.90 38.07
N ARG A 281 -45.95 35.23 37.46
CA ARG A 281 -46.90 35.75 36.48
C ARG A 281 -47.88 36.75 37.12
N ARG A 282 -48.09 37.91 36.48
CA ARG A 282 -49.21 38.83 36.72
C ARG A 282 -50.08 38.89 35.46
N SER A 283 -51.38 38.90 35.68
CA SER A 283 -52.48 38.93 34.71
C SER A 283 -52.59 40.27 33.98
N GLY A 284 -53.01 40.23 32.71
CA GLY A 284 -53.56 41.38 31.99
C GLY A 284 -53.48 41.24 30.48
N GLU A 285 -54.63 41.42 29.83
CA GLU A 285 -54.87 41.76 28.42
C GLU A 285 -55.01 40.63 27.38
N GLU A 286 -56.27 40.55 26.92
CA GLU A 286 -56.73 39.96 25.67
C GLU A 286 -56.07 40.65 24.47
N ILE A 287 -55.65 39.85 23.49
CA ILE A 287 -55.54 40.32 22.10
C ILE A 287 -56.33 39.33 21.24
N ILE A 288 -57.52 39.77 20.84
CA ILE A 288 -58.26 39.21 19.71
C ILE A 288 -57.68 39.86 18.45
N GLY A 289 -57.18 39.05 17.52
CA GLY A 289 -56.86 39.50 16.16
C GLY A 289 -55.69 38.76 15.52
N GLY A 290 -55.94 37.56 14.95
CA GLY A 290 -54.98 36.83 14.13
C GLY A 290 -55.59 36.52 12.76
N THR A 291 -54.85 36.83 11.69
CA THR A 291 -55.24 36.66 10.29
C THR A 291 -55.45 35.17 9.93
N LEU A 292 -56.33 34.88 8.96
CA LEU A 292 -56.71 33.52 8.52
C LEU A 292 -55.53 32.52 8.35
N PRO A 293 -54.35 32.90 7.83
CA PRO A 293 -53.20 31.99 7.71
C PRO A 293 -52.63 31.53 9.06
N GLN A 294 -52.67 32.38 10.10
CA GLN A 294 -52.19 32.03 11.44
C GLN A 294 -53.13 31.05 12.15
N ILE A 295 -54.43 31.12 11.89
CA ILE A 295 -55.41 30.15 12.40
C ILE A 295 -55.23 28.77 11.73
N ILE A 296 -54.84 28.74 10.44
CA ILE A 296 -54.54 27.50 9.71
C ILE A 296 -53.20 26.91 10.18
N LEU A 297 -52.15 27.71 10.35
CA LEU A 297 -50.85 27.25 10.85
C LEU A 297 -50.94 26.73 12.30
N VAL A 298 -51.68 27.43 13.16
CA VAL A 298 -51.92 26.99 14.55
C VAL A 298 -52.83 25.76 14.59
N SER A 299 -53.77 25.60 13.65
CA SER A 299 -54.60 24.38 13.60
C SER A 299 -53.83 23.16 13.05
N ILE A 300 -52.93 23.34 12.08
CA ILE A 300 -52.01 22.28 11.61
C ILE A 300 -50.98 21.93 12.68
N GLY A 301 -50.41 22.92 13.37
CA GLY A 301 -49.50 22.70 14.50
C GLY A 301 -50.19 21.98 15.67
N ARG A 302 -51.42 22.35 16.00
CA ARG A 302 -52.25 21.63 16.98
C ARG A 302 -52.60 20.22 16.52
N ALA A 303 -52.84 20.01 15.22
CA ALA A 303 -53.10 18.69 14.66
C ALA A 303 -51.85 17.79 14.72
N LEU A 304 -50.67 18.30 14.38
CA LEU A 304 -49.38 17.58 14.47
C LEU A 304 -49.01 17.24 15.91
N VAL A 305 -49.20 18.17 16.84
CA VAL A 305 -48.98 17.90 18.27
C VAL A 305 -50.02 16.90 18.79
N ALA A 306 -51.27 16.99 18.35
CA ALA A 306 -52.30 16.02 18.72
C ALA A 306 -52.03 14.62 18.15
N THR A 307 -51.58 14.49 16.91
CA THR A 307 -51.19 13.20 16.31
C THR A 307 -49.94 12.64 16.96
N GLY A 308 -48.93 13.47 17.23
CA GLY A 308 -47.74 13.09 17.99
C GLY A 308 -48.06 12.61 19.41
N LEU A 309 -48.93 13.33 20.14
CA LEU A 309 -49.39 12.92 21.47
C LEU A 309 -50.27 11.66 21.43
N PHE A 310 -51.04 11.48 20.35
CA PHE A 310 -51.83 10.27 20.13
C PHE A 310 -50.95 9.06 19.84
N LEU A 311 -49.94 9.20 18.97
CA LEU A 311 -48.91 8.19 18.69
C LEU A 311 -48.10 7.86 19.95
N TRP A 312 -47.72 8.86 20.74
CA TRP A 312 -47.05 8.66 22.03
C TRP A 312 -47.93 7.90 23.03
N LYS A 313 -49.23 8.23 23.10
CA LYS A 313 -50.19 7.46 23.92
C LYS A 313 -50.31 6.02 23.44
N ILE A 314 -50.35 5.78 22.13
CA ILE A 314 -50.35 4.43 21.54
C ILE A 314 -49.07 3.69 21.89
N LEU A 315 -47.89 4.29 21.67
CA LEU A 315 -46.59 3.70 22.02
C LEU A 315 -46.51 3.36 23.51
N LYS A 316 -46.97 4.27 24.38
CA LYS A 316 -47.03 4.04 25.83
C LYS A 316 -47.99 2.91 26.18
N TRP A 317 -49.15 2.83 25.53
CA TRP A 317 -50.11 1.73 25.71
C TRP A 317 -49.51 0.39 25.27
N ILE A 318 -48.85 0.35 24.11
CA ILE A 318 -48.18 -0.84 23.58
C ILE A 318 -47.03 -1.25 24.51
N GLY A 319 -46.18 -0.33 24.95
CA GLY A 319 -45.08 -0.61 25.88
C GLY A 319 -45.55 -1.12 27.25
N VAL A 320 -46.62 -0.52 27.81
CA VAL A 320 -47.26 -1.02 29.05
C VAL A 320 -47.91 -2.40 28.83
N GLY A 321 -48.48 -2.65 27.65
CA GLY A 321 -48.99 -3.97 27.26
C GLY A 321 -47.88 -5.01 27.22
N ILE A 322 -46.82 -4.76 26.45
CA ILE A 322 -45.67 -5.66 26.29
C ILE A 322 -45.00 -5.95 27.63
N SER A 323 -44.73 -4.92 28.45
CA SER A 323 -44.14 -5.12 29.78
C SER A 323 -45.01 -5.99 30.69
N ARG A 324 -46.33 -5.83 30.69
CA ARG A 324 -47.25 -6.72 31.41
C ARG A 324 -47.18 -8.15 30.88
N THR A 325 -47.14 -8.34 29.56
CA THR A 325 -47.01 -9.67 28.95
C THR A 325 -45.69 -10.33 29.29
N VAL A 326 -44.58 -9.60 29.26
CA VAL A 326 -43.24 -10.09 29.65
C VAL A 326 -43.19 -10.44 31.13
N ILE A 327 -43.80 -9.63 32.01
CA ILE A 327 -43.91 -9.94 33.46
C ILE A 327 -44.72 -11.22 33.68
N ILE A 328 -45.83 -11.39 32.96
CA ILE A 328 -46.66 -12.61 33.04
C ILE A 328 -45.88 -13.83 32.54
N LEU A 329 -45.18 -13.72 31.39
CA LEU A 329 -44.35 -14.79 30.84
C LEU A 329 -43.22 -15.17 31.81
N PHE A 330 -42.57 -14.17 32.40
CA PHE A 330 -41.51 -14.34 33.39
C PHE A 330 -42.02 -15.05 34.65
N ILE A 331 -43.20 -14.70 35.17
CA ILE A 331 -43.82 -15.38 36.32
C ILE A 331 -44.22 -16.83 35.97
N LEU A 332 -44.68 -17.07 34.74
CA LEU A 332 -45.01 -18.41 34.24
C LEU A 332 -43.78 -19.33 34.20
N ILE A 333 -42.66 -18.80 33.68
CA ILE A 333 -41.39 -19.52 33.57
C ILE A 333 -40.77 -19.74 34.96
N THR A 334 -40.62 -18.69 35.77
CA THR A 334 -39.84 -18.73 37.02
C THR A 334 -40.60 -19.24 38.26
N ASN A 335 -41.94 -19.32 38.20
CA ASN A 335 -42.81 -19.68 39.34
C ASN A 335 -42.54 -18.90 40.64
N LYS A 336 -42.04 -17.67 40.51
CA LYS A 336 -41.71 -16.85 41.67
C LYS A 336 -42.97 -16.60 42.51
N ASN A 337 -42.90 -16.85 43.82
CA ASN A 337 -43.96 -16.68 44.82
C ASN A 337 -45.27 -17.49 44.58
N ASN A 338 -45.22 -18.68 43.97
CA ASN A 338 -46.43 -19.49 43.66
C ASN A 338 -47.48 -18.74 42.81
N GLY A 339 -47.06 -17.75 42.01
CA GLY A 339 -47.94 -16.88 41.22
C GLY A 339 -48.50 -17.49 39.93
N ARG A 340 -48.13 -18.74 39.57
CA ARG A 340 -48.59 -19.40 38.33
C ARG A 340 -50.12 -19.45 38.15
N PRO A 341 -50.94 -19.77 39.17
CA PRO A 341 -52.40 -19.76 39.03
C PRO A 341 -52.95 -18.37 38.70
N HIS A 342 -52.37 -17.31 39.28
CA HIS A 342 -52.75 -15.92 38.99
C HIS A 342 -52.28 -15.46 37.60
N ALA A 343 -51.11 -15.88 37.14
CA ALA A 343 -50.62 -15.61 35.79
C ALA A 343 -51.50 -16.28 34.72
N ILE A 344 -51.90 -17.53 34.94
CA ILE A 344 -52.79 -18.27 34.01
C ILE A 344 -54.19 -17.66 34.00
N ARG A 345 -54.74 -17.28 35.16
CA ARG A 345 -56.05 -16.63 35.26
C ARG A 345 -56.06 -15.24 34.61
N SER A 346 -55.04 -14.42 34.87
CA SER A 346 -54.91 -13.09 34.26
C SER A 346 -54.69 -13.17 32.75
N PHE A 347 -53.95 -14.16 32.24
CA PHE A 347 -53.83 -14.40 30.80
C PHE A 347 -55.17 -14.79 30.17
N LYS A 348 -55.92 -15.70 30.80
CA LYS A 348 -57.26 -16.12 30.34
C LYS A 348 -58.26 -14.96 30.35
N GLU A 349 -58.27 -14.15 31.41
CA GLU A 349 -59.11 -12.95 31.50
C GLU A 349 -58.71 -11.89 30.46
N THR A 350 -57.42 -11.68 30.22
CA THR A 350 -56.92 -10.76 29.19
C THR A 350 -57.31 -11.23 27.77
N TRP A 351 -57.22 -12.53 27.49
CA TRP A 351 -57.62 -13.12 26.23
C TRP A 351 -59.13 -13.03 25.98
N LEU A 352 -59.94 -13.30 27.01
CA LEU A 352 -61.39 -13.14 26.94
C LEU A 352 -61.79 -11.66 26.75
N ASN A 353 -61.08 -10.73 27.40
CA ASN A 353 -61.28 -9.30 27.22
C ASN A 353 -60.86 -8.81 25.83
N LEU A 354 -59.77 -9.34 25.26
CA LEU A 354 -59.34 -9.03 23.90
C LEU A 354 -60.36 -9.54 22.88
N LYS A 355 -60.84 -10.78 23.05
CA LYS A 355 -61.87 -11.39 22.19
C LYS A 355 -63.21 -10.63 22.27
N THR A 356 -63.64 -10.23 23.46
CA THR A 356 -64.88 -9.46 23.63
C THR A 356 -64.75 -8.03 23.10
N ASN A 357 -63.60 -7.37 23.28
CA ASN A 357 -63.33 -6.04 22.71
C ASN A 357 -63.26 -6.07 21.18
N ILE A 358 -62.59 -7.06 20.58
CA ILE A 358 -62.57 -7.24 19.12
C ILE A 358 -63.97 -7.52 18.59
N ASN A 359 -64.78 -8.33 19.29
CA ASN A 359 -66.15 -8.61 18.88
C ASN A 359 -67.08 -7.39 18.98
N ARG A 360 -66.81 -6.46 19.91
CA ARG A 360 -67.54 -5.20 20.09
C ARG A 360 -67.18 -4.11 19.07
N LEU A 361 -66.13 -4.30 18.26
CA LEU A 361 -65.78 -3.36 17.19
C LEU A 361 -66.79 -3.44 16.03
N SER A 362 -67.07 -2.28 15.43
CA SER A 362 -67.87 -2.19 14.20
C SER A 362 -67.21 -2.97 13.06
N ILE A 363 -68.01 -3.43 12.09
CA ILE A 363 -67.53 -4.18 10.91
C ILE A 363 -66.46 -3.36 10.15
N VAL A 364 -66.65 -2.04 10.04
CA VAL A 364 -65.71 -1.12 9.38
C VAL A 364 -64.34 -1.13 10.09
N SER A 365 -64.32 -1.06 11.42
CA SER A 365 -63.06 -1.07 12.18
C SER A 365 -62.29 -2.39 12.05
N LYS A 366 -62.99 -3.52 11.87
CA LYS A 366 -62.37 -4.84 11.64
C LYS A 366 -61.72 -4.92 10.25
N ILE A 367 -62.40 -4.41 9.22
CA ILE A 367 -61.87 -4.33 7.86
C ILE A 367 -60.65 -3.41 7.80
N LEU A 368 -60.72 -2.26 8.47
CA LEU A 368 -59.62 -1.28 8.52
C LEU A 368 -58.38 -1.86 9.22
N PHE A 369 -58.58 -2.61 10.31
CA PHE A 369 -57.49 -3.29 11.02
C PHE A 369 -56.83 -4.39 10.17
N LEU A 370 -57.63 -5.20 9.45
CA LEU A 370 -57.11 -6.20 8.52
C LEU A 370 -56.30 -5.54 7.39
N ALA A 371 -56.82 -4.46 6.80
CA ALA A 371 -56.15 -3.71 5.75
C ALA A 371 -54.79 -3.17 6.21
N VAL A 372 -54.71 -2.62 7.42
CA VAL A 372 -53.44 -2.14 8.01
C VAL A 372 -52.45 -3.28 8.22
N ILE A 373 -52.89 -4.47 8.65
CA ILE A 373 -51.99 -5.63 8.79
C ILE A 373 -51.44 -6.07 7.44
N VAL A 374 -52.29 -6.23 6.43
CA VAL A 374 -51.87 -6.64 5.08
C VAL A 374 -50.90 -5.62 4.48
N LEU A 375 -51.19 -4.33 4.66
CA LEU A 375 -50.34 -3.24 4.19
C LEU A 375 -48.99 -3.20 4.93
N SER A 376 -48.99 -3.52 6.23
CA SER A 376 -47.75 -3.62 7.02
C SER A 376 -46.88 -4.80 6.62
N ILE A 377 -47.48 -5.96 6.30
CA ILE A 377 -46.74 -7.16 5.86
C ILE A 377 -46.14 -6.94 4.46
N THR A 378 -46.93 -6.38 3.54
CA THR A 378 -46.45 -6.07 2.18
C THR A 378 -45.35 -5.01 2.21
N PHE A 379 -45.50 -3.97 3.03
CA PHE A 379 -44.46 -2.97 3.25
C PHE A 379 -43.17 -3.59 3.83
N ALA A 380 -43.28 -4.42 4.87
CA ALA A 380 -42.13 -5.11 5.46
C ALA A 380 -41.42 -6.02 4.44
N GLY A 381 -42.18 -6.77 3.63
CA GLY A 381 -41.64 -7.61 2.56
C GLY A 381 -40.91 -6.80 1.48
N SER A 382 -41.48 -5.65 1.08
CA SER A 382 -40.85 -4.74 0.11
C SER A 382 -39.52 -4.19 0.63
N VAL A 383 -39.45 -3.79 1.91
CA VAL A 383 -38.21 -3.26 2.50
C VAL A 383 -37.13 -4.34 2.56
N VAL A 384 -37.48 -5.59 2.90
CA VAL A 384 -36.54 -6.71 2.90
C VAL A 384 -36.05 -7.02 1.49
N TYR A 385 -36.96 -7.06 0.50
CA TYR A 385 -36.60 -7.27 -0.90
C TYR A 385 -35.63 -6.20 -1.41
N LEU A 386 -35.92 -4.91 -1.17
CA LEU A 386 -35.05 -3.80 -1.55
C LEU A 386 -33.67 -3.91 -0.89
N LYS A 387 -33.60 -4.32 0.38
CA LYS A 387 -32.33 -4.49 1.09
C LYS A 387 -31.49 -5.66 0.56
N ILE A 388 -32.14 -6.75 0.15
CA ILE A 388 -31.48 -7.89 -0.49
C ILE A 388 -30.97 -7.50 -1.88
N GLN A 389 -31.81 -6.82 -2.67
CA GLN A 389 -31.43 -6.33 -4.00
C GLN A 389 -30.26 -5.36 -3.92
N GLU A 390 -30.27 -4.44 -2.95
CA GLU A 390 -29.15 -3.53 -2.70
C GLU A 390 -27.86 -4.30 -2.39
N HIS A 391 -27.93 -5.34 -1.55
CA HIS A 391 -26.76 -6.16 -1.24
C HIS A 391 -26.18 -6.88 -2.47
N TYR A 392 -27.02 -7.39 -3.38
CA TYR A 392 -26.53 -7.98 -4.64
C TYR A 392 -25.92 -6.94 -5.57
N ARG A 393 -26.51 -5.75 -5.66
CA ARG A 393 -25.99 -4.65 -6.47
C ARG A 393 -24.63 -4.15 -5.97
N GLN A 394 -24.45 -4.06 -4.66
CA GLN A 394 -23.16 -3.68 -4.07
C GLN A 394 -22.07 -4.71 -4.34
N LYS A 395 -22.40 -6.01 -4.34
CA LYS A 395 -21.46 -7.06 -4.76
C LYS A 395 -21.04 -6.91 -6.23
N GLU A 396 -21.99 -6.61 -7.10
CA GLU A 396 -21.72 -6.42 -8.53
C GLU A 396 -20.82 -5.21 -8.79
N ILE A 397 -21.13 -4.07 -8.16
CA ILE A 397 -20.30 -2.85 -8.26
C ILE A 397 -18.88 -3.11 -7.73
N ALA A 398 -18.76 -3.78 -6.58
CA ALA A 398 -17.46 -4.13 -6.03
C ALA A 398 -16.68 -5.08 -6.96
N TYR A 399 -17.37 -6.02 -7.62
CA TYR A 399 -16.77 -6.90 -8.62
C TYR A 399 -16.27 -6.11 -9.85
N GLU A 400 -17.11 -5.24 -10.42
CA GLU A 400 -16.75 -4.37 -11.54
C GLU A 400 -15.56 -3.46 -11.21
N GLN A 401 -15.51 -2.91 -9.99
CA GLN A 401 -14.40 -2.08 -9.54
C GLN A 401 -13.10 -2.88 -9.37
N HIS A 402 -13.19 -4.14 -8.92
CA HIS A 402 -12.03 -5.03 -8.83
C HIS A 402 -11.49 -5.36 -10.23
N VAL A 403 -12.38 -5.62 -11.20
CA VAL A 403 -12.03 -5.80 -12.62
C VAL A 403 -11.40 -4.54 -13.19
N GLN A 404 -11.98 -3.36 -12.92
CA GLN A 404 -11.46 -2.09 -13.40
C GLN A 404 -10.07 -1.79 -12.83
N ALA A 405 -9.83 -2.06 -11.54
CA ALA A 405 -8.53 -1.91 -10.91
C ALA A 405 -7.43 -2.75 -11.60
N ILE A 406 -7.76 -3.98 -12.01
CA ILE A 406 -6.85 -4.85 -12.76
C ILE A 406 -6.54 -4.23 -14.14
N GLN A 407 -7.56 -3.74 -14.83
CA GLN A 407 -7.41 -3.10 -16.14
C GLN A 407 -6.58 -1.81 -16.06
N ASP A 408 -6.81 -0.98 -15.04
CA ASP A 408 -6.08 0.27 -14.81
C ASP A 408 -4.60 -0.01 -14.52
N LYS A 409 -4.29 -1.02 -13.69
CA LYS A 409 -2.89 -1.42 -13.40
C LYS A 409 -2.20 -1.94 -14.67
N LYS A 410 -2.90 -2.72 -15.50
CA LYS A 410 -2.38 -3.14 -16.80
C LYS A 410 -2.14 -1.94 -17.73
N ALA A 411 -3.10 -1.03 -17.86
CA ALA A 411 -2.95 0.14 -18.72
C ALA A 411 -1.80 1.06 -18.25
N ALA A 412 -1.65 1.23 -16.94
CA ALA A 412 -0.52 1.95 -16.36
C ALA A 412 0.82 1.25 -16.62
N ALA A 413 0.86 -0.09 -16.58
CA ALA A 413 2.05 -0.85 -16.96
C ALA A 413 2.41 -0.68 -18.44
N GLU A 414 1.41 -0.74 -19.33
CA GLU A 414 1.60 -0.49 -20.77
C GLU A 414 2.11 0.94 -21.02
N ALA A 415 1.59 1.93 -20.30
CA ALA A 415 2.08 3.30 -20.37
C ALA A 415 3.54 3.41 -19.94
N ARG A 416 3.93 2.76 -18.82
CA ARG A 416 5.33 2.73 -18.37
C ARG A 416 6.27 2.07 -19.38
N LYS A 417 5.81 1.00 -20.03
CA LYS A 417 6.55 0.34 -21.10
C LYS A 417 6.83 1.28 -22.29
N ILE A 418 5.89 2.17 -22.63
CA ILE A 418 6.10 3.20 -23.68
C ILE A 418 7.26 4.16 -23.31
N TYR A 419 7.48 4.41 -22.02
CA TYR A 419 8.55 5.26 -21.50
C TYR A 419 9.82 4.49 -21.11
N ASN A 420 9.97 3.22 -21.53
CA ASN A 420 11.09 2.33 -21.17
C ASN A 420 11.30 2.12 -19.66
N ASP A 421 10.24 2.20 -18.85
CA ASP A 421 10.27 1.83 -17.43
C ASP A 421 9.77 0.39 -17.25
N ASP A 422 10.56 -0.59 -17.69
CA ASP A 422 10.20 -2.01 -17.65
C ASP A 422 10.09 -2.54 -16.21
N THR A 423 10.91 -2.01 -15.29
CA THR A 423 10.83 -2.37 -13.86
C THR A 423 9.51 -1.89 -13.24
N GLY A 424 9.11 -0.65 -13.51
CA GLY A 424 7.83 -0.12 -13.05
C GLY A 424 6.63 -0.79 -13.70
N ALA A 425 6.70 -1.08 -15.00
CA ALA A 425 5.69 -1.85 -15.71
C ALA A 425 5.53 -3.26 -15.11
N PHE A 426 6.65 -3.92 -14.82
CA PHE A 426 6.66 -5.24 -14.22
C PHE A 426 5.98 -5.25 -12.84
N ASN A 427 6.34 -4.30 -11.96
CA ASN A 427 5.73 -4.19 -10.64
C ASN A 427 4.21 -3.98 -10.71
N LEU A 428 3.73 -3.11 -11.60
CA LEU A 428 2.29 -2.88 -11.81
C LEU A 428 1.57 -4.13 -12.32
N LEU A 429 2.19 -4.92 -13.21
CA LEU A 429 1.61 -6.18 -13.66
C LEU A 429 1.60 -7.26 -12.57
N LYS A 430 2.59 -7.29 -11.66
CA LYS A 430 2.56 -8.18 -10.49
C LYS A 430 1.45 -7.79 -9.50
N GLU A 431 1.20 -6.49 -9.32
CA GLU A 431 0.03 -6.03 -8.58
C GLU A 431 -1.28 -6.45 -9.26
N ALA A 432 -1.37 -6.31 -10.59
CA ALA A 432 -2.52 -6.77 -11.36
C ALA A 432 -2.73 -8.29 -11.23
N GLU A 433 -1.65 -9.08 -11.29
CA GLU A 433 -1.69 -10.53 -11.07
C GLU A 433 -2.25 -10.87 -9.68
N SER A 434 -1.75 -10.19 -8.63
CA SER A 434 -2.26 -10.37 -7.27
C SER A 434 -3.76 -10.06 -7.19
N LEU A 435 -4.21 -8.96 -7.79
CA LEU A 435 -5.63 -8.60 -7.83
C LEU A 435 -6.47 -9.66 -8.57
N VAL A 436 -6.00 -10.15 -9.72
CA VAL A 436 -6.66 -11.23 -10.48
C VAL A 436 -6.84 -12.48 -9.60
N THR A 437 -5.82 -12.90 -8.85
CA THR A 437 -5.91 -14.09 -7.99
C THR A 437 -6.95 -13.97 -6.86
N THR A 438 -7.34 -12.75 -6.49
CA THR A 438 -8.35 -12.46 -5.47
C THR A 438 -9.76 -12.25 -6.04
N LEU A 439 -9.93 -12.29 -7.37
CA LEU A 439 -11.21 -12.00 -8.02
C LEU A 439 -12.26 -13.10 -7.71
N PRO A 440 -13.49 -12.74 -7.28
CA PRO A 440 -14.55 -13.71 -7.03
C PRO A 440 -14.93 -14.55 -8.26
N GLN A 441 -15.31 -15.80 -8.05
CA GLN A 441 -15.69 -16.77 -9.09
C GLN A 441 -17.00 -17.49 -8.69
N GLU A 442 -18.05 -16.72 -8.34
CA GLU A 442 -19.33 -17.25 -7.85
C GLU A 442 -20.28 -17.72 -8.98
N ASN A 443 -20.05 -17.30 -10.23
CA ASN A 443 -20.88 -17.66 -11.39
C ASN A 443 -20.05 -17.84 -12.68
N ASP A 444 -20.67 -18.37 -13.74
CA ASP A 444 -20.01 -18.69 -15.02
C ASP A 444 -19.39 -17.48 -15.73
N GLU A 445 -19.98 -16.29 -15.58
CA GLU A 445 -19.47 -15.06 -16.19
C GLU A 445 -18.22 -14.56 -15.46
N GLN A 446 -18.21 -14.67 -14.13
CA GLN A 446 -17.07 -14.31 -13.30
C GLN A 446 -15.88 -15.25 -13.53
N ILE A 447 -16.14 -16.56 -13.73
CA ILE A 447 -15.09 -17.53 -14.07
C ILE A 447 -14.44 -17.18 -15.41
N LYS A 448 -15.25 -16.89 -16.44
CA LYS A 448 -14.73 -16.48 -17.76
C LYS A 448 -13.90 -15.20 -17.69
N THR A 449 -14.38 -14.20 -16.95
CA THR A 449 -13.68 -12.93 -16.77
C THR A 449 -12.35 -13.13 -16.03
N TYR A 450 -12.34 -13.96 -14.99
CA TYR A 450 -11.10 -14.35 -14.30
C TYR A 450 -10.10 -15.02 -15.25
N GLU A 451 -10.54 -16.02 -16.02
CA GLU A 451 -9.66 -16.72 -16.98
C GLU A 451 -9.12 -15.78 -18.05
N GLU A 452 -9.95 -14.87 -18.57
CA GLU A 452 -9.55 -13.87 -19.55
C GLU A 452 -8.53 -12.89 -18.98
N LEU A 453 -8.82 -12.26 -17.84
CA LEU A 453 -7.93 -11.31 -17.19
C LEU A 453 -6.61 -11.96 -16.80
N LYS A 454 -6.66 -13.18 -16.25
CA LYS A 454 -5.46 -13.95 -15.92
C LYS A 454 -4.59 -14.18 -17.16
N ARG A 455 -5.18 -14.69 -18.24
CA ARG A 455 -4.45 -14.92 -19.49
C ARG A 455 -3.82 -13.63 -20.01
N VAL A 456 -4.55 -12.52 -19.97
CA VAL A 456 -4.08 -11.22 -20.46
C VAL A 456 -2.92 -10.68 -19.61
N VAL A 457 -3.03 -10.71 -18.27
CA VAL A 457 -1.95 -10.28 -17.36
C VAL A 457 -0.73 -11.19 -17.48
N ASP A 458 -0.92 -12.51 -17.53
CA ASP A 458 0.18 -13.47 -17.71
C ASP A 458 0.92 -13.24 -19.04
N THR A 459 0.19 -12.92 -20.11
CA THR A 459 0.79 -12.60 -21.42
C THR A 459 1.58 -11.30 -21.37
N ALA A 460 1.05 -10.25 -20.72
CA ALA A 460 1.75 -8.99 -20.56
C ALA A 460 3.01 -9.13 -19.68
N LEU A 461 2.96 -9.98 -18.65
CA LEU A 461 4.13 -10.34 -17.84
C LEU A 461 5.17 -11.08 -18.68
N LEU A 462 4.76 -12.07 -19.48
CA LEU A 462 5.65 -12.78 -20.40
C LEU A 462 6.41 -11.82 -21.33
N ASP A 463 5.72 -10.81 -21.86
CA ASP A 463 6.31 -9.76 -22.70
C ASP A 463 7.29 -8.83 -21.95
N LEU A 464 7.30 -8.82 -20.61
CA LEU A 464 8.23 -8.07 -19.75
C LEU A 464 9.32 -8.93 -19.12
N ARG A 465 9.26 -10.26 -19.23
CA ARG A 465 10.27 -11.16 -18.66
C ARG A 465 11.65 -11.04 -19.34
N ASP A 466 11.78 -10.19 -20.37
CA ASP A 466 13.01 -9.90 -21.12
C ASP A 466 13.85 -11.14 -21.39
N ILE A 467 13.17 -12.21 -21.81
CA ILE A 467 13.79 -13.48 -22.11
C ILE A 467 14.54 -13.32 -23.42
N THR A 468 15.85 -13.19 -23.33
CA THR A 468 16.71 -13.11 -24.50
C THR A 468 17.05 -14.52 -24.96
N ILE A 469 16.48 -14.92 -26.11
CA ILE A 469 16.92 -16.13 -26.80
C ILE A 469 18.26 -15.81 -27.46
N VAL A 470 19.34 -16.34 -26.90
CA VAL A 470 20.70 -16.07 -27.37
C VAL A 470 21.07 -16.96 -28.54
N ASP A 471 21.86 -16.44 -29.48
CA ASP A 471 22.49 -17.26 -30.52
C ASP A 471 23.69 -18.01 -29.92
N ALA A 472 23.43 -19.20 -29.37
CA ALA A 472 24.43 -20.02 -28.71
C ALA A 472 25.19 -20.89 -29.71
N HIS A 473 26.47 -20.60 -29.92
CA HIS A 473 27.37 -21.41 -30.74
C HIS A 473 27.88 -22.62 -29.94
N MET A 474 27.57 -23.83 -30.41
CA MET A 474 28.13 -25.06 -29.84
C MET A 474 29.62 -25.18 -30.19
N ILE A 475 30.48 -25.10 -29.18
CA ILE A 475 31.93 -25.26 -29.32
C ILE A 475 32.27 -26.74 -29.50
N VAL A 476 31.69 -27.59 -28.64
CA VAL A 476 31.95 -29.03 -28.69
C VAL A 476 30.83 -29.85 -28.05
N ASP A 477 30.64 -31.07 -28.57
CA ASP A 477 29.86 -32.13 -27.95
C ASP A 477 30.82 -33.18 -27.38
N LEU A 478 30.97 -33.21 -26.05
CA LEU A 478 31.89 -34.13 -25.37
C LEU A 478 31.46 -35.59 -25.54
N GLY A 479 30.16 -35.87 -25.68
CA GLY A 479 29.66 -37.23 -25.91
C GLY A 479 30.12 -37.80 -27.25
N THR A 480 30.30 -36.94 -28.26
CA THR A 480 30.86 -37.35 -29.57
C THR A 480 32.38 -37.52 -29.54
N LYS A 481 33.09 -36.76 -28.70
CA LYS A 481 34.55 -36.81 -28.59
C LYS A 481 35.04 -37.90 -27.64
N ALA A 482 34.25 -38.20 -26.61
CA ALA A 482 34.53 -39.18 -25.59
C ALA A 482 33.23 -39.89 -25.21
N GLU A 483 33.03 -41.09 -25.76
CA GLU A 483 31.84 -41.89 -25.50
C GLU A 483 31.64 -42.10 -23.98
N GLY A 484 30.40 -42.00 -23.53
CA GLY A 484 30.02 -42.11 -22.13
C GLY A 484 30.38 -40.92 -21.25
N ALA A 485 30.68 -39.73 -21.81
CA ALA A 485 30.94 -38.53 -21.02
C ALA A 485 29.76 -38.20 -20.09
N GLN A 486 30.07 -37.79 -18.86
CA GLN A 486 29.10 -37.41 -17.82
C GLN A 486 29.52 -36.11 -17.12
N ALA A 487 29.91 -35.12 -17.93
CA ALA A 487 30.25 -33.80 -17.43
C ALA A 487 29.00 -33.02 -17.00
N SER A 488 29.03 -32.47 -15.78
CA SER A 488 27.95 -31.68 -15.19
C SER A 488 28.42 -30.38 -14.52
N ARG A 489 29.73 -30.12 -14.50
CA ARG A 489 30.37 -28.90 -13.98
C ARG A 489 31.33 -28.34 -15.01
N LEU A 490 31.46 -27.02 -15.03
CA LEU A 490 32.34 -26.30 -15.91
C LEU A 490 33.14 -25.29 -15.09
N THR A 491 34.44 -25.25 -15.29
CA THR A 491 35.30 -24.17 -14.79
C THR A 491 36.28 -23.76 -15.89
N ARG A 492 37.11 -22.75 -15.63
CA ARG A 492 38.09 -22.25 -16.60
C ARG A 492 39.38 -21.94 -15.88
N ILE A 493 40.48 -22.30 -16.53
CA ILE A 493 41.82 -21.83 -16.19
C ILE A 493 42.47 -21.29 -17.46
N ASN A 494 42.86 -20.03 -17.44
CA ASN A 494 43.38 -19.31 -18.62
C ASN A 494 42.39 -19.43 -19.81
N ASP A 495 42.85 -19.92 -20.96
CA ASP A 495 42.02 -20.09 -22.16
C ASP A 495 41.41 -21.50 -22.29
N THR A 496 41.55 -22.35 -21.28
CA THR A 496 41.05 -23.72 -21.29
C THR A 496 39.83 -23.86 -20.39
N LEU A 497 38.72 -24.34 -20.96
CA LEU A 497 37.56 -24.76 -20.20
C LEU A 497 37.80 -26.18 -19.69
N VAL A 498 37.41 -26.45 -18.44
CA VAL A 498 37.54 -27.77 -17.82
C VAL A 498 36.15 -28.26 -17.45
N ALA A 499 35.67 -29.26 -18.17
CA ALA A 499 34.39 -29.91 -17.91
C ALA A 499 34.61 -31.22 -17.14
N PHE A 500 33.81 -31.46 -16.10
CA PHE A 500 33.96 -32.62 -15.21
C PHE A 500 32.63 -32.95 -14.52
N GLY A 501 32.55 -34.06 -13.78
CA GLY A 501 31.36 -34.43 -13.02
C GLY A 501 31.65 -35.49 -11.95
N PRO A 502 30.75 -35.69 -10.98
CA PRO A 502 30.99 -36.64 -9.88
C PRO A 502 30.88 -38.10 -10.31
N ASP A 503 30.11 -38.37 -11.36
CA ASP A 503 29.88 -39.72 -11.90
C ASP A 503 30.83 -40.05 -13.07
N ASP A 504 31.65 -39.10 -13.52
CA ASP A 504 32.70 -39.31 -14.52
C ASP A 504 34.07 -39.36 -13.84
N ASN A 505 34.89 -40.35 -14.16
CA ASN A 505 36.29 -40.38 -13.71
C ASN A 505 37.24 -39.68 -14.69
N ARG A 506 36.68 -39.00 -15.70
CA ARG A 506 37.38 -38.19 -16.68
C ARG A 506 37.02 -36.72 -16.52
N TYR A 507 37.94 -35.88 -16.97
CA TYR A 507 37.72 -34.46 -17.15
C TYR A 507 38.27 -34.05 -18.51
N TYR A 508 37.63 -33.03 -19.07
CA TYR A 508 37.79 -32.64 -20.46
C TYR A 508 38.36 -31.24 -20.51
N LEU A 509 39.57 -31.12 -21.03
CA LEU A 509 40.21 -29.84 -21.30
C LEU A 509 39.78 -29.41 -22.70
N VAL A 510 38.93 -28.39 -22.77
CA VAL A 510 38.36 -27.87 -24.00
C VAL A 510 39.01 -26.53 -24.32
N ASP A 511 39.66 -26.46 -25.48
CA ASP A 511 40.14 -25.19 -26.02
C ASP A 511 38.95 -24.38 -26.55
N LYS A 512 38.76 -23.17 -26.01
CA LYS A 512 37.54 -22.37 -26.25
C LYS A 512 37.44 -21.79 -27.67
N ASP A 513 38.56 -21.70 -28.39
CA ASP A 513 38.62 -21.09 -29.71
C ASP A 513 38.55 -22.15 -30.83
N THR A 514 39.15 -23.33 -30.62
CA THR A 514 39.20 -24.43 -31.60
C THR A 514 38.18 -25.55 -31.34
N GLY A 515 37.64 -25.65 -30.12
CA GLY A 515 36.80 -26.78 -29.70
C GLY A 515 37.55 -28.11 -29.62
N SER A 516 38.88 -28.09 -29.64
CA SER A 516 39.69 -29.29 -29.42
C SER A 516 39.54 -29.78 -27.98
N VAL A 517 39.52 -31.10 -27.81
CA VAL A 517 39.29 -31.74 -26.50
C VAL A 517 40.44 -32.67 -26.19
N GLU A 518 41.08 -32.43 -25.05
CA GLU A 518 42.02 -33.35 -24.44
C GLU A 518 41.36 -34.01 -23.24
N VAL A 519 41.31 -35.35 -23.26
CA VAL A 519 40.67 -36.15 -22.22
C VAL A 519 41.73 -36.58 -21.23
N GLN A 520 41.48 -36.31 -19.96
CA GLN A 520 42.32 -36.77 -18.85
C GLN A 520 41.48 -37.63 -17.90
N SER A 521 42.13 -38.40 -17.03
CA SER A 521 41.46 -39.29 -16.08
C SER A 521 41.99 -39.09 -14.67
N HIS A 522 41.14 -39.38 -13.70
CA HIS A 522 41.49 -39.40 -12.28
C HIS A 522 40.92 -40.66 -11.60
N ASP A 523 41.23 -40.84 -10.33
CA ASP A 523 40.68 -41.94 -9.54
C ASP A 523 39.15 -41.79 -9.41
N SER A 524 38.37 -42.83 -9.69
CA SER A 524 36.91 -42.80 -9.62
C SER A 524 36.38 -42.56 -8.21
N LEU A 525 37.20 -42.80 -7.18
CA LEU A 525 36.86 -42.49 -5.79
C LEU A 525 36.85 -40.99 -5.49
N MET A 526 37.41 -40.15 -6.37
CA MET A 526 37.44 -38.70 -6.15
C MET A 526 36.05 -38.05 -6.23
N LYS A 527 35.19 -38.51 -7.15
CA LYS A 527 33.84 -37.96 -7.43
C LYS A 527 33.77 -36.43 -7.37
N LEU A 528 34.40 -35.75 -8.32
CA LEU A 528 34.51 -34.29 -8.31
C LEU A 528 33.12 -33.63 -8.43
N THR A 529 32.64 -33.02 -7.34
CA THR A 529 31.28 -32.47 -7.22
C THR A 529 31.19 -30.98 -7.60
N SER A 530 32.28 -30.25 -7.42
CA SER A 530 32.40 -28.81 -7.64
C SER A 530 33.86 -28.41 -7.77
N GLY A 531 34.12 -27.23 -8.32
CA GLY A 531 35.46 -26.70 -8.45
C GLY A 531 35.46 -25.21 -8.71
N ASN A 532 36.58 -24.57 -8.40
CA ASN A 532 36.74 -23.12 -8.56
C ASN A 532 38.17 -22.80 -9.01
N THR A 533 38.26 -21.77 -9.84
CA THR A 533 39.51 -21.16 -10.28
C THR A 533 39.43 -19.67 -9.94
N PRO A 534 40.41 -19.09 -9.24
CA PRO A 534 40.42 -17.68 -8.93
C PRO A 534 40.78 -16.88 -10.19
N LYS A 535 40.57 -15.57 -10.15
CA LYS A 535 40.81 -14.68 -11.30
C LYS A 535 42.26 -14.69 -11.77
N GLU A 536 43.19 -14.92 -10.87
CA GLU A 536 44.63 -15.02 -11.13
C GLU A 536 44.97 -16.20 -12.06
N ASN A 537 44.07 -17.19 -12.21
CA ASN A 537 44.25 -18.38 -13.04
C ASN A 537 45.52 -19.19 -12.72
N ASP A 538 46.01 -19.09 -11.49
CA ASP A 538 47.25 -19.72 -11.01
C ASP A 538 47.01 -21.07 -10.32
N MET A 539 45.77 -21.35 -9.91
CA MET A 539 45.39 -22.61 -9.29
C MET A 539 43.93 -22.96 -9.54
N MET A 540 43.59 -24.24 -9.50
CA MET A 540 42.21 -24.70 -9.53
C MET A 540 42.01 -25.77 -8.46
N VAL A 541 40.94 -25.63 -7.69
CA VAL A 541 40.58 -26.56 -6.61
C VAL A 541 39.29 -27.26 -6.97
N PHE A 542 39.23 -28.55 -6.62
CA PHE A 542 38.01 -29.35 -6.70
C PHE A 542 37.64 -29.91 -5.33
N LEU A 543 36.34 -30.10 -5.15
CA LEU A 543 35.77 -30.77 -3.99
C LEU A 543 35.24 -32.14 -4.44
N GLY A 544 35.65 -33.20 -3.75
CA GLY A 544 35.19 -34.55 -3.99
C GLY A 544 34.34 -35.14 -2.86
N ASP A 545 34.16 -36.46 -2.87
CA ASP A 545 33.42 -37.19 -1.83
C ASP A 545 34.11 -37.05 -0.45
N ALA A 546 33.35 -37.24 0.63
CA ALA A 546 33.85 -37.27 2.01
C ALA A 546 34.77 -36.09 2.40
N ASN A 547 34.37 -34.86 2.04
CA ASN A 547 35.08 -33.60 2.33
C ASN A 547 36.52 -33.55 1.78
N GLN A 548 36.84 -34.32 0.74
CA GLN A 548 38.17 -34.31 0.14
C GLN A 548 38.35 -33.13 -0.80
N VAL A 549 39.55 -32.55 -0.78
CA VAL A 549 39.94 -31.44 -1.66
C VAL A 549 41.05 -31.91 -2.58
N TYR A 550 40.99 -31.47 -3.83
CA TYR A 550 41.96 -31.79 -4.87
C TYR A 550 42.43 -30.51 -5.55
N VAL A 551 43.66 -30.52 -6.05
CA VAL A 551 44.27 -29.39 -6.76
C VAL A 551 44.69 -29.86 -8.15
N TYR A 552 44.40 -29.02 -9.14
CA TYR A 552 44.89 -29.16 -10.50
C TYR A 552 46.32 -28.61 -10.63
N ASN A 553 47.21 -29.35 -11.27
CA ASN A 553 48.53 -28.86 -11.67
C ASN A 553 48.51 -28.50 -13.17
N PRO A 554 48.69 -27.22 -13.56
CA PRO A 554 48.68 -26.81 -14.96
C PRO A 554 49.81 -27.40 -15.82
N GLU A 555 50.96 -27.75 -15.23
CA GLU A 555 52.11 -28.28 -15.96
C GLU A 555 51.92 -29.76 -16.31
N THR A 556 51.50 -30.57 -15.32
CA THR A 556 51.28 -32.02 -15.51
C THR A 556 49.87 -32.33 -15.98
N LYS A 557 48.98 -31.34 -15.94
CA LYS A 557 47.54 -31.43 -16.14
C LYS A 557 46.83 -32.38 -15.18
N ALA A 558 47.49 -32.90 -14.16
CA ALA A 558 46.93 -33.89 -13.25
C ALA A 558 46.14 -33.26 -12.11
N ILE A 559 45.16 -34.00 -11.59
CA ILE A 559 44.43 -33.66 -10.37
C ILE A 559 44.95 -34.54 -9.24
N SER A 560 45.44 -33.92 -8.16
CA SER A 560 46.00 -34.63 -7.01
C SER A 560 45.31 -34.23 -5.72
N ARG A 561 45.16 -35.18 -4.79
CA ARG A 561 44.61 -34.94 -3.45
C ARG A 561 45.51 -33.99 -2.68
N THR A 562 44.91 -33.08 -1.94
CA THR A 562 45.61 -32.16 -1.04
C THR A 562 45.22 -32.43 0.41
N GLU A 563 46.14 -32.21 1.34
CA GLU A 563 45.83 -32.32 2.77
C GLU A 563 44.93 -31.17 3.23
N ILE A 564 43.90 -31.48 4.01
CA ILE A 564 43.02 -30.49 4.65
C ILE A 564 42.46 -31.10 5.94
N SER A 565 42.12 -30.26 6.91
CA SER A 565 41.46 -30.66 8.16
C SER A 565 40.34 -29.67 8.49
N PHE A 566 39.42 -30.05 9.36
CA PHE A 566 38.25 -29.23 9.70
C PHE A 566 38.12 -28.97 11.20
N PRO A 567 37.41 -27.90 11.61
CA PRO A 567 37.17 -27.59 13.02
C PRO A 567 36.38 -28.66 13.78
N SER A 568 35.47 -29.36 13.10
CA SER A 568 34.54 -30.36 13.67
C SER A 568 34.43 -31.59 12.78
N GLU A 569 34.19 -32.76 13.39
CA GLU A 569 33.87 -34.01 12.69
C GLU A 569 32.48 -33.98 12.04
N SER A 570 31.57 -33.10 12.50
CA SER A 570 30.24 -32.91 11.91
C SER A 570 30.25 -32.13 10.60
N THR A 571 31.37 -31.51 10.24
CA THR A 571 31.49 -30.60 9.09
C THR A 571 31.09 -31.29 7.79
N ARG A 572 30.29 -30.61 6.98
CA ARG A 572 29.88 -31.06 5.64
C ARG A 572 30.13 -29.95 4.65
N ILE A 573 31.23 -30.04 3.91
CA ILE A 573 31.65 -28.95 3.02
C ILE A 573 30.94 -28.98 1.67
N ALA A 574 30.69 -27.81 1.12
CA ALA A 574 30.21 -27.59 -0.24
C ALA A 574 30.76 -26.27 -0.80
N ALA A 575 30.57 -26.07 -2.10
CA ALA A 575 30.80 -24.80 -2.80
C ALA A 575 32.19 -24.19 -2.51
N PRO A 576 33.28 -24.76 -3.05
CA PRO A 576 34.62 -24.20 -2.87
C PRO A 576 34.76 -22.88 -3.61
N PHE A 577 35.46 -21.92 -3.00
CA PHE A 577 35.84 -20.69 -3.68
C PHE A 577 37.20 -20.20 -3.21
N ILE A 578 38.06 -19.82 -4.14
CA ILE A 578 39.37 -19.26 -3.84
C ILE A 578 39.31 -17.74 -4.00
N TYR A 579 39.63 -17.04 -2.92
CA TYR A 579 39.67 -15.58 -2.91
C TYR A 579 40.85 -15.10 -2.09
N ASN A 580 41.68 -14.23 -2.68
CA ASN A 580 42.89 -13.68 -2.05
C ASN A 580 43.79 -14.79 -1.43
N LEU A 581 44.12 -15.81 -2.25
CA LEU A 581 44.97 -16.97 -1.90
C LEU A 581 44.46 -17.86 -0.75
N ARG A 582 43.18 -17.71 -0.35
CA ARG A 582 42.54 -18.53 0.67
C ARG A 582 41.38 -19.32 0.08
N LEU A 583 41.18 -20.53 0.60
CA LEU A 583 40.07 -21.38 0.23
C LEU A 583 38.91 -21.16 1.21
N TYR A 584 37.73 -20.86 0.68
CA TYR A 584 36.49 -20.73 1.41
C TYR A 584 35.60 -21.92 1.10
N LEU A 585 35.00 -22.50 2.13
CA LEU A 585 34.12 -23.66 2.03
C LEU A 585 32.87 -23.42 2.88
N VAL A 586 31.69 -23.74 2.35
CA VAL A 586 30.45 -23.71 3.13
C VAL A 586 30.34 -24.98 3.96
N ASP A 587 30.23 -24.85 5.27
CA ASP A 587 29.88 -25.95 6.17
C ASP A 587 28.36 -25.97 6.38
N LYS A 588 27.69 -26.84 5.61
CA LYS A 588 26.24 -26.99 5.60
C LYS A 588 25.69 -27.54 6.92
N ALA A 589 26.49 -28.31 7.66
CA ALA A 589 26.03 -28.93 8.90
C ALA A 589 26.05 -27.95 10.08
N ASN A 590 27.00 -27.02 10.09
CA ASN A 590 27.22 -26.09 11.20
C ASN A 590 26.87 -24.63 10.87
N ASN A 591 26.19 -24.37 9.73
CA ASN A 591 25.82 -23.03 9.25
C ASN A 591 26.97 -22.03 9.33
N GLN A 592 28.12 -22.41 8.78
CA GLN A 592 29.35 -21.62 8.86
C GLN A 592 30.05 -21.60 7.51
N ILE A 593 30.89 -20.59 7.28
CA ILE A 593 31.84 -20.54 6.16
C ILE A 593 33.22 -20.70 6.77
N ILE A 594 33.98 -21.71 6.33
CA ILE A 594 35.31 -22.00 6.84
C ILE A 594 36.33 -21.43 5.87
N ARG A 595 37.23 -20.59 6.38
CA ARG A 595 38.33 -20.00 5.62
C ARG A 595 39.63 -20.72 5.96
N HIS A 596 40.26 -21.31 4.96
CA HIS A 596 41.50 -22.06 5.06
C HIS A 596 42.67 -21.31 4.43
N SER A 597 43.82 -21.34 5.10
CA SER A 597 45.08 -20.83 4.54
C SER A 597 45.85 -21.96 3.88
N LYS A 598 46.58 -21.65 2.80
CA LYS A 598 47.46 -22.59 2.12
C LYS A 598 48.68 -22.93 2.98
N THR A 599 49.08 -24.19 2.97
CA THR A 599 50.29 -24.74 3.62
C THR A 599 51.22 -25.32 2.55
N GLN A 600 52.33 -25.96 2.96
CA GLN A 600 53.24 -26.62 2.00
C GLN A 600 52.60 -27.84 1.31
N THR A 601 51.74 -28.58 2.01
CA THR A 601 51.14 -29.84 1.54
C THR A 601 49.63 -29.73 1.28
N GLY A 602 49.02 -28.60 1.60
CA GLY A 602 47.61 -28.34 1.31
C GLY A 602 47.02 -27.14 2.02
N TYR A 603 46.08 -27.37 2.92
CA TYR A 603 45.32 -26.36 3.65
C TYR A 603 45.34 -26.63 5.15
N ASP A 604 45.27 -25.55 5.93
CA ASP A 604 45.19 -25.64 7.39
C ASP A 604 43.81 -26.18 7.86
N LYS A 605 43.63 -26.27 9.18
CA LYS A 605 42.37 -26.72 9.81
C LYS A 605 41.17 -25.80 9.50
N GLY A 606 41.41 -24.60 9.00
CA GLY A 606 40.39 -23.60 8.74
C GLY A 606 39.94 -22.85 9.99
N THR A 607 39.51 -21.61 9.78
CA THR A 607 38.92 -20.74 10.80
C THR A 607 37.50 -20.36 10.39
N PRO A 608 36.53 -20.33 11.33
CA PRO A 608 35.20 -19.76 11.06
C PRO A 608 35.32 -18.32 10.53
N TRP A 609 34.60 -18.01 9.46
CA TRP A 609 34.61 -16.69 8.83
C TRP A 609 33.41 -15.84 9.25
N LEU A 610 32.22 -16.43 9.40
CA LEU A 610 31.07 -15.72 9.95
C LEU A 610 31.31 -15.45 11.44
N THR A 611 31.13 -14.20 11.83
CA THR A 611 31.24 -13.73 13.20
C THR A 611 29.90 -13.73 13.93
N ASN A 612 28.80 -13.65 13.17
CA ASN A 612 27.43 -13.79 13.67
C ASN A 612 26.64 -14.75 12.75
N ASN A 613 26.12 -15.83 13.33
CA ASN A 613 25.40 -16.87 12.60
C ASN A 613 23.93 -16.96 13.03
N GLU A 614 23.43 -16.02 13.83
CA GLU A 614 22.03 -16.01 14.24
C GLU A 614 21.12 -15.84 13.01
N GLY A 615 20.16 -16.76 12.86
CA GLY A 615 19.22 -16.76 11.73
C GLY A 615 19.83 -17.19 10.38
N VAL A 616 21.11 -17.55 10.32
CA VAL A 616 21.77 -18.02 9.11
C VAL A 616 21.50 -19.51 8.90
N ASP A 617 21.01 -19.86 7.71
CA ASP A 617 20.78 -21.25 7.30
C ASP A 617 21.46 -21.53 5.94
N LEU A 618 22.52 -22.32 5.99
CA LEU A 618 23.33 -22.75 4.85
C LEU A 618 23.15 -24.25 4.53
N SER A 619 22.15 -24.90 5.14
CA SER A 619 21.97 -26.36 5.08
C SER A 619 21.69 -26.92 3.67
N ASP A 620 21.18 -26.09 2.76
CA ASP A 620 20.88 -26.38 1.35
C ASP A 620 21.66 -25.46 0.39
N ALA A 621 22.76 -24.84 0.84
CA ALA A 621 23.65 -24.08 -0.04
C ALA A 621 24.23 -24.97 -1.15
N VAL A 622 24.28 -24.44 -2.38
CA VAL A 622 24.71 -25.15 -3.60
C VAL A 622 25.93 -24.51 -4.26
N SER A 623 26.06 -23.19 -4.21
CA SER A 623 27.20 -22.46 -4.78
C SER A 623 27.50 -21.20 -3.96
N ILE A 624 28.73 -20.71 -4.04
CA ILE A 624 29.14 -19.43 -3.47
C ILE A 624 29.95 -18.64 -4.48
N ALA A 625 29.92 -17.33 -4.35
CA ALA A 625 30.79 -16.43 -5.08
C ALA A 625 31.30 -15.32 -4.15
N ILE A 626 32.53 -14.86 -4.38
CA ILE A 626 33.19 -13.87 -3.53
C ILE A 626 33.76 -12.76 -4.40
N ASP A 627 33.38 -11.52 -4.10
CA ASP A 627 33.90 -10.31 -4.74
C ASP A 627 34.53 -9.31 -3.74
N GLY A 628 34.50 -9.67 -2.46
CA GLY A 628 34.71 -8.81 -1.30
C GLY A 628 33.71 -9.21 -0.23
N ASP A 629 32.44 -9.26 -0.63
CA ASP A 629 31.36 -9.90 0.12
C ASP A 629 31.23 -11.37 -0.32
N ILE A 630 30.59 -12.19 0.51
CA ILE A 630 30.28 -13.59 0.16
C ILE A 630 28.79 -13.69 -0.15
N PHE A 631 28.48 -14.20 -1.34
CA PHE A 631 27.15 -14.57 -1.77
C PHE A 631 27.01 -16.08 -1.73
N ALA A 632 26.02 -16.60 -1.02
CA ALA A 632 25.72 -18.03 -0.96
C ALA A 632 24.35 -18.30 -1.59
N LEU A 633 24.34 -19.07 -2.67
CA LEU A 633 23.15 -19.51 -3.37
C LEU A 633 22.57 -20.76 -2.70
N LYS A 634 21.29 -20.73 -2.38
CA LYS A 634 20.53 -21.86 -1.82
C LYS A 634 19.77 -22.60 -2.92
N GLN A 635 19.49 -23.88 -2.71
CA GLN A 635 18.68 -24.68 -3.63
C GLN A 635 17.25 -24.10 -3.81
N SER A 636 16.73 -23.41 -2.79
CA SER A 636 15.44 -22.71 -2.86
C SER A 636 15.43 -21.49 -3.80
N GLY A 637 16.58 -21.05 -4.31
CA GLY A 637 16.70 -19.83 -5.11
C GLY A 637 17.04 -18.58 -4.32
N ALA A 638 17.02 -18.64 -2.98
CA ALA A 638 17.46 -17.53 -2.14
C ALA A 638 18.99 -17.32 -2.21
N ILE A 639 19.43 -16.07 -2.13
CA ILE A 639 20.85 -15.70 -2.06
C ILE A 639 21.08 -15.02 -0.71
N LEU A 640 21.96 -15.59 0.10
CA LEU A 640 22.41 -14.97 1.34
C LEU A 640 23.66 -14.14 1.05
N LYS A 641 23.68 -12.89 1.50
CA LYS A 641 24.83 -12.01 1.40
C LYS A 641 25.48 -11.84 2.77
N PHE A 642 26.81 -11.90 2.80
CA PHE A 642 27.59 -11.67 4.00
C PHE A 642 28.72 -10.67 3.72
N SER A 643 28.82 -9.65 4.55
CA SER A 643 29.88 -8.64 4.48
C SER A 643 30.71 -8.72 5.75
N ALA A 644 32.02 -8.85 5.61
CA ALA A 644 32.97 -8.94 6.73
C ALA A 644 32.59 -9.97 7.83
N GLY A 645 31.88 -11.04 7.49
CA GLY A 645 31.45 -12.10 8.42
C GLY A 645 30.07 -11.88 9.05
N THR A 646 29.35 -10.82 8.71
CA THR A 646 27.98 -10.54 9.19
C THR A 646 26.94 -10.69 8.07
N PRO A 647 25.76 -11.25 8.34
CA PRO A 647 24.69 -11.35 7.35
C PRO A 647 24.10 -9.97 7.02
N GLU A 648 23.82 -9.74 5.74
CA GLU A 648 23.14 -8.56 5.22
C GLU A 648 21.83 -8.93 4.53
N SER A 649 20.86 -8.00 4.53
CA SER A 649 19.63 -8.17 3.77
C SER A 649 19.91 -8.14 2.27
N PHE A 650 19.52 -9.20 1.59
CA PHE A 650 19.62 -9.33 0.15
C PHE A 650 18.37 -10.05 -0.38
N SER A 651 17.68 -9.44 -1.33
CA SER A 651 16.49 -10.01 -1.95
C SER A 651 16.52 -9.76 -3.45
N ILE A 652 16.02 -10.73 -4.22
CA ILE A 652 15.92 -10.59 -5.66
C ILE A 652 14.65 -9.78 -5.97
N SER A 653 14.78 -8.74 -6.78
CA SER A 653 13.68 -7.89 -7.23
C SER A 653 13.58 -7.90 -8.76
N GLY A 654 12.36 -7.89 -9.29
CA GLY A 654 12.10 -7.85 -10.73
C GLY A 654 12.31 -9.17 -11.50
N LEU A 655 12.61 -10.29 -10.83
CA LEU A 655 12.77 -11.60 -11.48
C LEU A 655 11.48 -12.42 -11.43
N ASP A 656 10.97 -12.81 -12.60
CA ASP A 656 9.82 -13.71 -12.72
C ASP A 656 9.95 -14.63 -13.96
N PRO A 657 9.68 -15.94 -13.85
CA PRO A 657 9.40 -16.66 -12.60
C PRO A 657 10.58 -16.59 -11.62
N ALA A 658 10.32 -16.78 -10.33
CA ALA A 658 11.37 -16.87 -9.31
C ALA A 658 12.33 -18.05 -9.61
N LEU A 659 13.54 -18.00 -9.04
CA LEU A 659 14.52 -19.08 -9.18
C LEU A 659 14.00 -20.37 -8.54
N GLU A 660 14.11 -21.48 -9.27
CA GLU A 660 13.75 -22.81 -8.83
C GLU A 660 14.90 -23.80 -9.09
N ASN A 661 15.48 -24.32 -8.01
CA ASN A 661 16.63 -25.25 -8.06
C ASN A 661 17.82 -24.74 -8.90
N PRO A 662 18.30 -23.49 -8.71
CA PRO A 662 19.50 -23.05 -9.39
C PRO A 662 20.72 -23.85 -8.90
N THR A 663 21.70 -24.04 -9.77
CA THR A 663 22.84 -24.93 -9.50
C THR A 663 24.17 -24.24 -9.36
N ASP A 664 24.30 -23.03 -9.92
CA ASP A 664 25.57 -22.32 -9.95
C ASP A 664 25.41 -20.81 -9.86
N LEU A 665 26.42 -20.15 -9.31
CA LEU A 665 26.48 -18.72 -9.01
C LEU A 665 27.88 -18.22 -9.39
N TYR A 666 27.96 -17.16 -10.18
CA TYR A 666 29.23 -16.56 -10.55
C TYR A 666 29.23 -15.04 -10.36
N THR A 667 30.24 -14.57 -9.64
CA THR A 667 30.60 -13.16 -9.59
C THR A 667 32.05 -12.99 -9.11
N TYR A 668 32.62 -11.81 -9.33
CA TYR A 668 33.96 -11.44 -8.87
C TYR A 668 34.08 -9.91 -8.69
N THR A 669 35.20 -9.43 -8.14
CA THR A 669 35.44 -8.01 -7.79
C THR A 669 35.35 -7.04 -8.96
N ASP A 670 35.68 -7.48 -10.18
CA ASP A 670 35.63 -6.67 -11.40
C ASP A 670 34.38 -6.93 -12.26
N ILE A 671 33.36 -7.56 -11.67
CA ILE A 671 32.12 -7.89 -12.34
C ILE A 671 31.00 -7.19 -11.60
N ASP A 672 30.26 -6.31 -12.27
CA ASP A 672 29.15 -5.55 -11.67
C ASP A 672 27.85 -6.36 -11.53
N SER A 673 27.86 -7.62 -11.98
CA SER A 673 26.70 -8.49 -12.04
C SER A 673 26.94 -9.83 -11.35
N ILE A 674 25.85 -10.45 -10.93
CA ILE A 674 25.77 -11.82 -10.44
C ILE A 674 25.09 -12.64 -11.53
N TYR A 675 25.74 -13.71 -11.97
CA TYR A 675 25.18 -14.65 -12.94
C TYR A 675 24.78 -15.94 -12.24
N ILE A 676 23.62 -16.49 -12.60
CA ILE A 676 23.02 -17.65 -11.93
C ILE A 676 22.58 -18.64 -13.00
N VAL A 677 22.93 -19.91 -12.83
CA VAL A 677 22.48 -21.01 -13.70
C VAL A 677 21.24 -21.65 -13.10
N GLU A 678 20.17 -21.72 -13.89
CA GLU A 678 18.92 -22.36 -13.49
C GLU A 678 18.49 -23.43 -14.51
N PRO A 679 18.76 -24.72 -14.21
CA PRO A 679 18.39 -25.81 -15.10
C PRO A 679 16.87 -25.94 -15.31
N THR A 680 16.09 -25.76 -14.24
CA THR A 680 14.63 -25.98 -14.23
C THR A 680 13.93 -25.15 -15.31
N ASN A 681 14.28 -23.87 -15.39
CA ASN A 681 13.74 -22.92 -16.37
C ASN A 681 14.67 -22.74 -17.59
N LYS A 682 15.71 -23.57 -17.73
CA LYS A 682 16.65 -23.59 -18.87
C LYS A 682 17.23 -22.22 -19.18
N ARG A 683 17.68 -21.50 -18.16
CA ARG A 683 18.12 -20.12 -18.32
C ARG A 683 19.33 -19.79 -17.48
N ILE A 684 19.99 -18.71 -17.88
CA ILE A 684 20.99 -18.01 -17.08
C ILE A 684 20.42 -16.66 -16.71
N VAL A 685 20.36 -16.36 -15.42
CA VAL A 685 19.84 -15.09 -14.89
C VAL A 685 21.01 -14.17 -14.56
N LYS A 686 20.90 -12.91 -14.96
CA LYS A 686 21.84 -11.84 -14.63
C LYS A 686 21.16 -10.83 -13.70
N LEU A 687 21.73 -10.65 -12.52
CA LEU A 687 21.32 -9.66 -11.52
C LEU A 687 22.44 -8.63 -11.34
N ASN A 688 22.12 -7.44 -10.85
CA ASN A 688 23.14 -6.55 -10.29
C ASN A 688 23.55 -7.01 -8.87
N LYS A 689 24.55 -6.35 -8.28
CA LYS A 689 25.03 -6.64 -6.91
C LYS A 689 24.05 -6.27 -5.80
N GLN A 690 22.93 -5.62 -6.12
CA GLN A 690 21.86 -5.26 -5.20
C GLN A 690 20.68 -6.25 -5.28
N GLY A 691 20.73 -7.25 -6.17
CA GLY A 691 19.67 -8.24 -6.37
C GLY A 691 18.57 -7.80 -7.35
N THR A 692 18.72 -6.67 -8.04
CA THR A 692 17.79 -6.27 -9.11
C THR A 692 18.06 -7.09 -10.37
N PHE A 693 16.99 -7.63 -10.95
CA PHE A 693 17.00 -8.29 -12.25
C PHE A 693 17.52 -7.37 -13.35
N GLN A 694 18.37 -7.90 -14.23
CA GLN A 694 18.89 -7.18 -15.40
C GLN A 694 18.54 -7.88 -16.72
N ALA A 695 18.69 -9.19 -16.78
CA ALA A 695 18.41 -9.98 -17.98
C ALA A 695 18.28 -11.46 -17.64
N GLN A 696 17.62 -12.21 -18.52
CA GLN A 696 17.72 -13.67 -18.55
C GLN A 696 17.97 -14.16 -19.96
N TYR A 697 18.85 -15.15 -20.07
CA TYR A 697 19.29 -15.74 -21.33
C TYR A 697 18.81 -17.18 -21.42
N THR A 698 18.28 -17.58 -22.57
CA THR A 698 17.90 -18.96 -22.86
C THR A 698 18.27 -19.32 -24.30
N ASN A 699 18.25 -20.61 -24.64
CA ASN A 699 18.44 -21.09 -26.00
C ASN A 699 17.62 -22.36 -26.21
N ASP A 700 17.05 -22.54 -27.40
CA ASP A 700 16.19 -23.68 -27.72
C ASP A 700 16.92 -25.04 -27.66
N ALA A 701 18.25 -25.05 -27.83
CA ALA A 701 19.06 -26.25 -27.70
C ALA A 701 19.33 -26.64 -26.23
N TRP A 702 19.02 -25.76 -25.27
CA TRP A 702 19.23 -26.04 -23.86
C TRP A 702 18.13 -26.95 -23.31
N VAL A 703 18.56 -28.01 -22.62
CA VAL A 703 17.70 -28.99 -21.95
C VAL A 703 17.73 -28.77 -20.44
N GLY A 704 18.89 -28.43 -19.88
CA GLY A 704 19.10 -28.20 -18.46
C GLY A 704 20.55 -27.77 -18.21
N PRO A 705 20.92 -26.50 -18.42
CA PRO A 705 22.28 -26.03 -18.25
C PRO A 705 22.75 -26.26 -16.81
N THR A 706 23.92 -26.84 -16.61
CA THR A 706 24.40 -27.27 -15.28
C THR A 706 25.69 -26.60 -14.83
N GLY A 707 26.37 -25.88 -15.73
CA GLY A 707 27.61 -25.18 -15.42
C GLY A 707 27.83 -23.98 -16.32
N MET A 708 28.54 -22.98 -15.81
CA MET A 708 28.76 -21.73 -16.52
C MET A 708 30.14 -21.15 -16.21
N VAL A 709 30.72 -20.50 -17.21
CA VAL A 709 31.89 -19.63 -17.05
C VAL A 709 31.61 -18.32 -17.76
N VAL A 710 31.87 -17.20 -17.09
CA VAL A 710 31.75 -15.86 -17.70
C VAL A 710 33.16 -15.31 -17.96
N ASP A 711 33.45 -14.98 -19.22
CA ASP A 711 34.67 -14.28 -19.65
C ASP A 711 34.32 -12.81 -19.91
N VAL A 712 34.44 -11.98 -18.86
CA VAL A 712 34.06 -10.56 -18.91
C VAL A 712 34.91 -9.78 -19.92
N ALA A 713 36.19 -10.14 -20.06
CA ALA A 713 37.09 -9.47 -20.99
C ALA A 713 36.66 -9.68 -22.45
N LYS A 714 36.21 -10.89 -22.80
CA LYS A 714 35.67 -11.21 -24.12
C LYS A 714 34.16 -10.97 -24.26
N LYS A 715 33.47 -10.60 -23.18
CA LYS A 715 31.99 -10.54 -23.09
C LYS A 715 31.30 -11.82 -23.56
N THR A 716 31.90 -12.97 -23.21
CA THR A 716 31.41 -14.29 -23.62
C THR A 716 30.97 -15.08 -22.40
N VAL A 717 29.81 -15.73 -22.47
CA VAL A 717 29.38 -16.72 -21.49
C VAL A 717 29.50 -18.11 -22.13
N TYR A 718 30.13 -19.03 -21.41
CA TYR A 718 30.23 -20.44 -21.77
C TYR A 718 29.29 -21.24 -20.88
N VAL A 719 28.54 -22.18 -21.49
CA VAL A 719 27.49 -22.95 -20.82
C VAL A 719 27.70 -24.42 -21.09
N LEU A 720 27.67 -25.24 -20.04
CA LEU A 720 27.64 -26.68 -20.14
C LEU A 720 26.19 -27.18 -19.99
N ASP A 721 25.72 -27.92 -20.98
CA ASP A 721 24.41 -28.55 -20.96
C ASP A 721 24.45 -29.90 -21.69
N GLY A 722 24.09 -30.98 -20.98
CA GLY A 722 24.01 -32.33 -21.55
C GLY A 722 25.28 -32.78 -22.27
N ASN A 723 26.45 -32.59 -21.65
CA ASN A 723 27.79 -32.83 -22.22
C ASN A 723 28.20 -31.93 -23.40
N LYS A 724 27.42 -30.91 -23.74
CA LYS A 724 27.77 -29.94 -24.79
C LYS A 724 28.19 -28.63 -24.17
N VAL A 725 29.24 -28.04 -24.73
CA VAL A 725 29.71 -26.71 -24.34
C VAL A 725 29.27 -25.73 -25.41
N TYR A 726 28.49 -24.74 -25.00
CA TYR A 726 28.02 -23.63 -25.83
C TYR A 726 28.70 -22.34 -25.44
N SER A 727 28.68 -21.36 -26.33
CA SER A 727 29.08 -19.98 -26.04
C SER A 727 28.11 -18.98 -26.65
N PHE A 728 27.91 -17.85 -25.99
CA PHE A 728 27.17 -16.71 -26.53
C PHE A 728 27.75 -15.39 -26.02
N GLN A 729 27.46 -14.31 -26.73
CA GLN A 729 27.89 -12.95 -26.40
C GLN A 729 26.87 -12.23 -25.52
N ILE A 730 27.35 -11.41 -24.58
CA ILE A 730 26.53 -10.59 -23.64
C ILE A 730 26.80 -9.09 -23.73
#